data_AF-A0A952HHL1-F1
#
_entry.id   AF-A0A952HHL1-F1
#
_cell.length_a   1.000
_cell.length_b   1.000
_cell.length_c   1.000
_cell.angle_alpha   90.00
_cell.angle_beta   90.00
_cell.angle_gamma   90.00
#
_symmetry.space_group_name_H-M   'P 1'
#
loop_
_entity.id
_entity.type
_entity.pdbx_description
1 polymer ?
#
loop_
_entity_poly.entity_id
_entity_poly.type
_entity_poly.pdbx_seq_one_letter_code
_entity_poly.pdbx_strand_id
1 'polypeptide(L)'
;MSEKSIFLKPVDWYKRNIHPIKNYVDMMSFYYSKMKNCSYEAAKEHISQVVKSNYRGKNTIYFERQENQDNQVQQDSLLNYINTIITGNKILVPSFTAYLSKDEKVSLISKYTENNVIRRSKSKKMAQEAKMRKDEIMYINKNNEQSNMKVYNNSLSGAFTQETCMLFNKTAHSTLTTVTRTTSSIANVNNERFIAGNRYYDSAVTVLNNCIFLARYTNEELLEAVLTKYNLYRPTVEDCVNVLRYSSDLYWRDTTSYENKIIPFLQTLSDAQRANICYSGDFYHLRKYNPDFILNLLKDISQRVEAQEPIPEAANKLYKLNEDLINYTTQLFFYEFKGLGKKYEEIKDQRLVSSLYLTSLRVMERLKSYQDFIDAFLVNECMPNNNNKIRLMRRRAVVLSDTDSTCFSVDNWVKWVNNGEVKFDQASINIAASVAYICTQLIPHWLATFSANMNVSRDDLFLISMKNEFLWFLHAPAQVSKHYCALTMMQEGNIFHEPELENKGVHFINSAINPKITSDFKDFAKNNFLALVEKGSLQALEIIKKCTELERSIKDAILVNRETTYFKKSRILEKSAYALDEDKSPYQRHTFWNMIFSHKYGTLSEPPYDVIKIPTKISTKTDFINWINSIQDEQIKKNLLNYATQTGKFKLETFYISSEYVKSNFIPEEIIPII
;
A
#
# COMPACT_ATOMS: atom_id res chain seq x y z
N MET A 1 -20.61 -9.37 23.16
CA MET A 1 -19.88 -10.02 22.05
C MET A 1 -20.21 -9.23 20.81
N SER A 2 -19.21 -8.68 20.11
CA SER A 2 -19.47 -7.97 18.85
C SER A 2 -20.05 -8.96 17.84
N GLU A 3 -21.17 -8.62 17.22
CA GLU A 3 -21.75 -9.42 16.16
C GLU A 3 -20.70 -9.67 15.06
N LYS A 4 -20.57 -10.93 14.62
CA LYS A 4 -19.53 -11.32 13.67
C LYS A 4 -19.84 -10.67 12.32
N SER A 5 -18.84 -10.04 11.69
CA SER A 5 -19.01 -9.36 10.39
C SER A 5 -19.65 -10.30 9.37
N ILE A 6 -20.70 -9.83 8.69
CA ILE A 6 -21.41 -10.59 7.65
C ILE A 6 -20.53 -10.89 6.43
N PHE A 7 -19.41 -10.19 6.30
CA PHE A 7 -18.42 -10.39 5.25
C PHE A 7 -17.43 -11.51 5.58
N LEU A 8 -17.60 -12.18 6.73
CA LEU A 8 -16.77 -13.30 7.17
C LEU A 8 -17.60 -14.56 7.33
N LYS A 9 -16.95 -15.69 7.03
CA LYS A 9 -17.53 -17.00 7.28
C LYS A 9 -17.18 -17.50 8.71
N PRO A 10 -17.87 -18.54 9.20
CA PRO A 10 -17.44 -19.30 10.37
C PRO A 10 -15.96 -19.72 10.25
N VAL A 11 -15.24 -19.81 11.38
CA VAL A 11 -13.80 -20.16 11.39
C VAL A 11 -13.56 -21.48 10.64
N ASP A 12 -14.47 -22.44 10.81
CA ASP A 12 -14.37 -23.76 10.19
C ASP A 12 -14.53 -23.79 8.67
N TRP A 13 -15.07 -22.72 8.10
CA TRP A 13 -15.18 -22.59 6.65
C TRP A 13 -13.81 -22.41 5.99
N TYR A 14 -12.92 -21.65 6.62
CA TYR A 14 -11.58 -21.39 6.10
C TYR A 14 -10.71 -22.63 6.30
N LYS A 15 -10.36 -23.35 5.23
CA LYS A 15 -9.57 -24.58 5.31
C LYS A 15 -8.33 -24.50 4.43
N ARG A 16 -7.29 -25.21 4.83
CA ARG A 16 -6.10 -25.41 4.01
C ARG A 16 -6.47 -26.21 2.76
N ASN A 17 -6.19 -25.66 1.57
CA ASN A 17 -6.41 -26.34 0.29
C ASN A 17 -5.21 -26.11 -0.64
N ILE A 18 -4.13 -26.85 -0.39
CA ILE A 18 -2.90 -26.80 -1.19
C ILE A 18 -2.55 -28.18 -1.74
N HIS A 19 -3.46 -28.78 -2.53
CA HIS A 19 -3.26 -30.08 -3.18
C HIS A 19 -3.14 -29.91 -4.70
N PRO A 20 -1.94 -29.63 -5.26
CA PRO A 20 -1.79 -29.20 -6.65
C PRO A 20 -2.34 -30.20 -7.67
N ILE A 21 -2.04 -31.49 -7.49
CA ILE A 21 -2.46 -32.54 -8.43
C ILE A 21 -3.97 -32.81 -8.33
N LYS A 22 -4.50 -32.94 -7.11
CA LYS A 22 -5.94 -33.15 -6.89
C LYS A 22 -6.75 -32.00 -7.50
N ASN A 23 -6.37 -30.76 -7.20
CA ASN A 23 -7.09 -29.58 -7.67
C ASN A 23 -6.98 -29.44 -9.20
N TYR A 24 -5.83 -29.76 -9.79
CA TYR A 24 -5.66 -29.79 -11.25
C TYR A 24 -6.58 -30.83 -11.90
N VAL A 25 -6.58 -32.06 -11.39
CA VAL A 25 -7.47 -33.13 -11.89
C VAL A 25 -8.92 -32.68 -11.79
N ASP A 26 -9.36 -32.19 -10.63
CA ASP A 26 -10.75 -31.80 -10.43
C ASP A 26 -11.21 -30.68 -11.39
N MET A 27 -10.34 -29.69 -11.66
CA MET A 27 -10.62 -28.61 -12.63
C MET A 27 -10.64 -29.11 -14.08
N MET A 28 -9.64 -29.90 -14.47
CA MET A 28 -9.53 -30.39 -15.84
C MET A 28 -10.62 -31.41 -16.17
N SER A 29 -11.03 -32.23 -15.21
CA SER A 29 -12.14 -33.16 -15.37
C SER A 29 -13.47 -32.44 -15.56
N PHE A 30 -13.70 -31.33 -14.85
CA PHE A 30 -14.87 -30.50 -15.09
C PHE A 30 -14.88 -29.85 -16.48
N TYR A 31 -13.75 -29.29 -16.89
CA TYR A 31 -13.62 -28.75 -18.24
C TYR A 31 -13.86 -29.84 -19.29
N TYR A 32 -13.25 -31.01 -19.13
CA TYR A 32 -13.39 -32.12 -20.05
C TYR A 32 -14.83 -32.66 -20.10
N SER A 33 -15.48 -32.83 -18.96
CA SER A 33 -16.86 -33.34 -18.88
C SER A 33 -17.83 -32.42 -19.62
N LYS A 34 -17.64 -31.10 -19.48
CA LYS A 34 -18.41 -30.09 -20.19
C LYS A 34 -18.16 -30.11 -21.70
N MET A 35 -16.90 -30.14 -22.11
CA MET A 35 -16.51 -30.09 -23.53
C MET A 35 -16.82 -31.38 -24.29
N LYS A 36 -16.84 -32.53 -23.62
CA LYS A 36 -17.13 -33.85 -24.23
C LYS A 36 -18.53 -34.35 -23.93
N ASN A 37 -19.33 -33.59 -23.20
CA ASN A 37 -20.67 -33.97 -22.77
C ASN A 37 -20.71 -35.38 -22.16
N CYS A 38 -19.81 -35.65 -21.20
CA CYS A 38 -19.74 -36.91 -20.47
C CYS A 38 -19.87 -36.69 -18.96
N SER A 39 -20.02 -37.77 -18.19
CA SER A 39 -20.10 -37.64 -16.73
C SER A 39 -18.78 -37.15 -16.14
N TYR A 40 -18.87 -36.45 -14.99
CA TYR A 40 -17.70 -35.96 -14.29
C TYR A 40 -16.79 -37.09 -13.83
N GLU A 41 -17.36 -38.23 -13.42
CA GLU A 41 -16.66 -39.42 -12.96
C GLU A 41 -15.82 -40.03 -14.09
N ALA A 42 -16.40 -40.18 -15.29
CA ALA A 42 -15.68 -40.68 -16.45
C ALA A 42 -14.55 -39.73 -16.88
N ALA A 43 -14.81 -38.42 -16.87
CA ALA A 43 -13.79 -37.41 -17.13
C ALA A 43 -12.67 -37.44 -16.06
N LYS A 44 -13.01 -37.68 -14.79
CA LYS A 44 -12.05 -37.79 -13.69
C LYS A 44 -11.17 -39.01 -13.80
N GLU A 45 -11.72 -40.15 -14.18
CA GLU A 45 -10.93 -41.35 -14.45
C GLU A 45 -9.94 -41.11 -15.60
N HIS A 46 -10.42 -40.59 -16.73
CA HIS A 46 -9.59 -40.30 -17.89
C HIS A 46 -8.45 -39.31 -17.57
N ILE A 47 -8.77 -38.15 -16.99
CA ILE A 47 -7.77 -37.13 -16.64
C ILE A 47 -6.79 -37.64 -15.60
N SER A 48 -7.25 -38.44 -14.62
CA SER A 48 -6.35 -39.05 -13.63
C SER A 48 -5.34 -40.00 -14.29
N GLN A 49 -5.76 -40.80 -15.27
CA GLN A 49 -4.85 -41.65 -16.04
C GLN A 49 -3.85 -40.81 -16.86
N VAL A 50 -4.32 -39.75 -17.53
CA VAL A 50 -3.45 -38.83 -18.28
C VAL A 50 -2.39 -38.20 -17.36
N VAL A 51 -2.79 -37.70 -16.19
CA VAL A 51 -1.86 -37.11 -15.22
C VAL A 51 -0.89 -38.16 -14.69
N LYS A 52 -1.33 -39.36 -14.33
CA LYS A 52 -0.45 -40.45 -13.87
C LYS A 52 0.62 -40.80 -14.92
N SER A 53 0.24 -40.89 -16.19
CA SER A 53 1.17 -41.26 -17.26
C SER A 53 2.14 -40.14 -17.65
N ASN A 54 1.72 -38.87 -17.55
CA ASN A 54 2.45 -37.72 -18.10
C ASN A 54 3.10 -36.81 -17.06
N TYR A 55 2.68 -36.86 -15.79
CA TYR A 55 3.25 -36.01 -14.76
C TYR A 55 4.73 -36.36 -14.56
N ARG A 56 5.57 -35.32 -14.56
CA ARG A 56 7.00 -35.42 -14.25
C ARG A 56 7.26 -34.43 -13.12
N GLY A 57 7.49 -34.97 -11.92
CA GLY A 57 7.82 -34.17 -10.75
C GLY A 57 9.11 -33.39 -10.96
N LYS A 58 9.17 -32.17 -10.44
CA LYS A 58 10.42 -31.40 -10.37
C LYS A 58 11.11 -31.67 -9.05
N ASN A 59 12.39 -32.01 -9.11
CA ASN A 59 13.23 -32.11 -7.93
C ASN A 59 13.45 -30.72 -7.32
N THR A 60 13.57 -30.69 -6.00
CA THR A 60 13.85 -29.53 -5.17
C THR A 60 14.88 -29.90 -4.12
N ILE A 61 15.70 -28.92 -3.74
CA ILE A 61 16.69 -29.05 -2.68
C ILE A 61 16.26 -28.12 -1.56
N TYR A 62 16.22 -28.62 -0.35
CA TYR A 62 15.82 -27.85 0.82
C TYR A 62 16.68 -28.23 2.03
N PHE A 63 16.71 -27.32 3.02
CA PHE A 63 17.36 -27.58 4.29
C PHE A 63 16.32 -28.06 5.30
N GLU A 64 16.59 -29.18 5.95
CA GLU A 64 15.77 -29.69 7.04
C GLU A 64 16.52 -29.59 8.37
N ARG A 65 15.87 -28.95 9.34
CA ARG A 65 16.40 -28.84 10.69
C ARG A 65 16.12 -30.13 11.46
N GLN A 66 17.18 -30.77 11.93
CA GLN A 66 17.14 -32.00 12.71
C GLN A 66 16.85 -31.72 14.19
N GLU A 67 16.60 -32.78 14.99
CA GLU A 67 16.33 -32.66 16.42
C GLU A 67 17.48 -31.99 17.20
N ASN A 68 18.72 -32.26 16.79
CA ASN A 68 19.92 -31.62 17.34
C ASN A 68 20.11 -30.15 16.89
N GLN A 69 19.15 -29.62 16.13
CA GLN A 69 19.08 -28.26 15.58
C GLN A 69 19.99 -27.96 14.38
N ASP A 70 20.78 -28.93 13.91
CA ASP A 70 21.58 -28.79 12.69
C ASP A 70 20.70 -28.82 11.44
N ASN A 71 21.16 -28.17 10.38
CA ASN A 71 20.50 -28.23 9.08
C ASN A 71 21.17 -29.28 8.19
N GLN A 72 20.39 -30.18 7.64
CA GLN A 72 20.83 -31.13 6.62
C GLN A 72 20.23 -30.79 5.27
N VAL A 73 21.01 -30.97 4.21
CA VAL A 73 20.53 -30.83 2.84
C VAL A 73 19.72 -32.07 2.49
N GLN A 74 18.47 -31.85 2.09
CA GLN A 74 17.58 -32.88 1.58
C GLN A 74 17.28 -32.61 0.11
N GLN A 75 17.04 -33.68 -0.65
CA GLN A 75 16.65 -33.61 -2.05
C GLN A 75 15.44 -34.52 -2.28
N ASP A 76 14.37 -33.94 -2.82
CA ASP A 76 13.12 -34.66 -3.08
C ASP A 76 12.34 -33.99 -4.22
N SER A 77 11.20 -34.53 -4.63
CA SER A 77 10.26 -33.82 -5.50
C SER A 77 9.53 -32.71 -4.74
N LEU A 78 9.21 -31.61 -5.42
CA LEU A 78 8.42 -30.51 -4.86
C LEU A 78 7.06 -30.99 -4.34
N LEU A 79 6.43 -31.97 -5.02
CA LEU A 79 5.16 -32.53 -4.60
C LEU A 79 5.29 -33.27 -3.27
N ASN A 80 6.34 -34.09 -3.12
CA ASN A 80 6.55 -34.81 -1.87
C ASN A 80 6.89 -33.85 -0.73
N TYR A 81 7.72 -32.84 -0.98
CA TYR A 81 7.99 -31.76 -0.01
C TYR A 81 6.71 -31.11 0.51
N ILE A 82 5.79 -30.72 -0.39
CA ILE A 82 4.50 -30.14 -0.01
C ILE A 82 3.66 -31.15 0.79
N ASN A 83 3.61 -32.42 0.37
CA ASN A 83 2.85 -33.45 1.06
C ASN A 83 3.38 -33.68 2.48
N THR A 84 4.69 -33.83 2.67
CA THR A 84 5.33 -34.00 3.99
C THR A 84 4.99 -32.87 4.95
N ILE A 85 4.93 -31.64 4.45
CA ILE A 85 4.51 -30.48 5.25
C ILE A 85 3.03 -30.56 5.64
N ILE A 86 2.17 -30.99 4.72
CA ILE A 86 0.73 -31.14 4.98
C ILE A 86 0.49 -32.24 6.01
N THR A 87 1.07 -33.43 5.83
CA THR A 87 0.95 -34.54 6.80
C THR A 87 1.58 -34.19 8.13
N GLY A 88 2.69 -33.45 8.14
CA GLY A 88 3.34 -32.97 9.36
C GLY A 88 2.65 -31.77 10.02
N ASN A 89 1.50 -31.30 9.51
CA ASN A 89 0.77 -30.13 10.01
C ASN A 89 1.64 -28.86 10.14
N LYS A 90 2.67 -28.72 9.31
CA LYS A 90 3.60 -27.59 9.33
C LYS A 90 3.00 -26.36 8.65
N ILE A 91 3.39 -25.18 9.11
CA ILE A 91 3.08 -23.90 8.46
C ILE A 91 3.90 -23.81 7.17
N LEU A 92 3.27 -23.48 6.04
CA LEU A 92 3.96 -23.24 4.77
C LEU A 92 3.70 -21.82 4.30
N VAL A 93 4.74 -20.98 4.35
CA VAL A 93 4.66 -19.59 3.89
C VAL A 93 5.00 -19.48 2.40
N PRO A 94 4.69 -18.34 1.72
CA PRO A 94 4.85 -18.26 0.26
C PRO A 94 6.31 -18.29 -0.23
N SER A 95 7.30 -18.09 0.66
CA SER A 95 8.71 -18.33 0.35
C SER A 95 9.07 -19.81 0.26
N PHE A 96 8.10 -20.72 0.42
CA PHE A 96 8.30 -22.16 0.57
C PHE A 96 9.21 -22.51 1.75
N THR A 97 9.17 -21.69 2.81
CA THR A 97 9.78 -22.03 4.09
C THR A 97 8.72 -22.70 4.96
N ALA A 98 9.08 -23.81 5.61
CA ALA A 98 8.20 -24.50 6.55
C ALA A 98 8.55 -24.12 7.99
N TYR A 99 7.52 -23.91 8.82
CA TYR A 99 7.67 -23.65 10.25
C TYR A 99 6.82 -24.63 11.06
N LEU A 100 7.22 -24.88 12.32
CA LEU A 100 6.40 -25.63 13.27
C LEU A 100 5.08 -24.90 13.52
N SER A 101 4.02 -25.65 13.80
CA SER A 101 2.74 -25.05 14.16
C SER A 101 2.81 -24.43 15.57
N LYS A 102 1.89 -23.51 15.87
CA LYS A 102 1.75 -22.93 17.21
C LYS A 102 1.40 -24.01 18.26
N ASP A 103 0.68 -25.04 17.84
CA ASP A 103 0.28 -26.19 18.67
C ASP A 103 1.49 -27.03 19.08
N GLU A 104 2.54 -27.06 18.25
CA GLU A 104 3.80 -27.72 18.56
C GLU A 104 4.75 -26.82 19.35
N LYS A 105 4.95 -25.57 18.91
CA LYS A 105 5.86 -24.64 19.57
C LYS A 105 5.47 -23.18 19.39
N VAL A 106 5.22 -22.50 20.51
CA VAL A 106 4.87 -21.07 20.51
C VAL A 106 6.12 -20.18 20.37
N SER A 107 6.05 -19.19 19.48
CA SER A 107 7.13 -18.21 19.24
C SER A 107 7.16 -17.10 20.31
N LEU A 108 8.33 -16.89 20.94
CA LEU A 108 8.55 -15.78 21.88
C LEU A 108 8.54 -14.41 21.20
N ILE A 109 9.05 -14.34 19.96
CA ILE A 109 9.08 -13.11 19.16
C ILE A 109 7.66 -12.67 18.80
N SER A 110 6.77 -13.65 18.52
CA SER A 110 5.36 -13.37 18.25
C SER A 110 4.67 -12.78 19.48
N LYS A 111 4.83 -13.39 20.67
CA LYS A 111 4.29 -12.86 21.94
C LYS A 111 4.78 -11.44 22.25
N TYR A 112 6.07 -11.17 22.02
CA TYR A 112 6.63 -9.82 22.18
C TYR A 112 5.96 -8.81 21.25
N THR A 113 5.79 -9.19 19.98
CA THR A 113 5.18 -8.32 18.96
C THR A 113 3.71 -8.04 19.27
N GLU A 114 2.94 -9.06 19.68
CA GLU A 114 1.54 -8.92 20.08
C GLU A 114 1.35 -7.91 21.22
N ASN A 115 2.14 -8.03 22.29
CA ASN A 115 2.10 -7.10 23.43
C ASN A 115 2.43 -5.66 23.01
N ASN A 116 3.45 -5.49 22.16
CA ASN A 116 3.81 -4.17 21.64
C ASN A 116 2.74 -3.58 20.73
N VAL A 117 2.06 -4.38 19.90
CA VAL A 117 0.96 -3.92 19.05
C VAL A 117 -0.21 -3.39 19.90
N ILE A 118 -0.57 -4.10 20.97
CA ILE A 118 -1.63 -3.67 21.89
C ILE A 118 -1.28 -2.32 22.54
N ARG A 119 -0.07 -2.21 23.09
CA ARG A 119 0.42 -0.95 23.70
C ARG A 119 0.46 0.19 22.69
N ARG A 120 1.01 -0.05 21.50
CA ARG A 120 1.09 0.92 20.43
C ARG A 120 -0.28 1.41 19.99
N SER A 121 -1.27 0.50 19.89
CA SER A 121 -2.64 0.86 19.52
C SER A 121 -3.25 1.82 20.53
N LYS A 122 -3.04 1.60 21.83
CA LYS A 122 -3.52 2.50 22.89
C LYS A 122 -2.89 3.90 22.76
N SER A 123 -1.57 3.97 22.57
CA SER A 123 -0.86 5.25 22.47
C SER A 123 -1.19 6.00 21.16
N LYS A 124 -1.42 5.28 20.04
CA LYS A 124 -1.90 5.88 18.78
C LYS A 124 -3.29 6.51 18.95
N LYS A 125 -4.24 5.81 19.59
CA LYS A 125 -5.59 6.32 19.86
C LYS A 125 -5.54 7.58 20.74
N MET A 126 -4.78 7.55 21.82
CA MET A 126 -4.57 8.73 22.69
C MET A 126 -3.95 9.91 21.94
N ALA A 127 -2.99 9.67 21.04
CA ALA A 127 -2.41 10.74 20.22
C ALA A 127 -3.47 11.36 19.29
N GLN A 128 -4.26 10.55 18.59
CA GLN A 128 -5.34 11.05 17.73
C GLN A 128 -6.37 11.85 18.52
N GLU A 129 -6.79 11.35 19.69
CA GLU A 129 -7.73 12.07 20.58
C GLU A 129 -7.16 13.41 21.07
N ALA A 130 -5.88 13.45 21.48
CA ALA A 130 -5.22 14.69 21.88
C ALA A 130 -5.15 15.69 20.72
N LYS A 131 -4.84 15.20 19.51
CA LYS A 131 -4.82 16.02 18.28
C LYS A 131 -6.19 16.64 18.00
N MET A 132 -7.28 15.86 18.10
CA MET A 132 -8.64 16.37 17.89
C MET A 132 -9.03 17.44 18.92
N ARG A 133 -8.56 17.32 20.16
CA ARG A 133 -8.77 18.33 21.22
C ARG A 133 -7.80 19.51 21.16
N LYS A 134 -6.89 19.56 20.18
CA LYS A 134 -5.81 20.55 20.07
C LYS A 134 -4.88 20.58 21.30
N ASP A 135 -4.72 19.44 21.97
CA ASP A 135 -3.79 19.24 23.09
C ASP A 135 -2.41 18.83 22.54
N GLU A 136 -1.60 19.84 22.20
CA GLU A 136 -0.32 19.64 21.52
C GLU A 136 0.69 18.84 22.35
N ILE A 137 0.75 19.10 23.65
CA ILE A 137 1.72 18.44 24.56
C ILE A 137 1.40 16.95 24.64
N MET A 138 0.15 16.60 24.90
CA MET A 138 -0.25 15.19 24.99
C MET A 138 -0.10 14.49 23.63
N TYR A 139 -0.44 15.19 22.53
CA TYR A 139 -0.26 14.68 21.19
C TYR A 139 1.21 14.33 20.90
N ILE A 140 2.14 15.26 21.13
CA ILE A 140 3.58 15.04 20.87
C ILE A 140 4.08 13.85 21.71
N ASN A 141 3.76 13.81 23.00
CA ASN A 141 4.20 12.75 23.89
C ASN A 141 3.70 11.37 23.43
N LYS A 142 2.40 11.23 23.16
CA LYS A 142 1.80 9.95 22.75
C LYS A 142 2.18 9.54 21.33
N ASN A 143 2.39 10.52 20.44
CA ASN A 143 2.88 10.26 19.10
C ASN A 143 4.34 9.76 19.10
N ASN A 144 5.19 10.30 19.98
CA ASN A 144 6.55 9.79 20.17
C ASN A 144 6.55 8.37 20.74
N GLU A 145 5.68 8.09 21.72
CA GLU A 145 5.53 6.76 22.32
C GLU A 145 5.12 5.70 21.27
N GLN A 146 4.08 5.96 20.47
CA GLN A 146 3.67 5.03 19.41
C GLN A 146 4.73 4.89 18.31
N SER A 147 5.48 5.95 18.02
CA SER A 147 6.57 5.96 17.04
C SER A 147 7.72 5.08 17.50
N ASN A 148 8.15 5.18 18.76
CA ASN A 148 9.20 4.33 19.33
C ASN A 148 8.82 2.84 19.28
N MET A 149 7.59 2.50 19.67
CA MET A 149 7.09 1.12 19.57
C MET A 149 7.06 0.61 18.12
N LYS A 150 6.70 1.48 17.16
CA LYS A 150 6.75 1.17 15.73
C LYS A 150 8.18 0.88 15.28
N VAL A 151 9.14 1.70 15.70
CA VAL A 151 10.57 1.54 15.38
C VAL A 151 11.08 0.20 15.91
N TYR A 152 10.79 -0.16 17.16
CA TYR A 152 11.23 -1.44 17.74
C TYR A 152 10.67 -2.66 17.00
N ASN A 153 9.37 -2.65 16.68
CA ASN A 153 8.77 -3.75 15.92
C ASN A 153 9.37 -3.83 14.50
N ASN A 154 9.58 -2.69 13.83
CA ASN A 154 10.16 -2.66 12.49
C ASN A 154 11.65 -3.06 12.48
N SER A 155 12.39 -2.77 13.55
CA SER A 155 13.81 -3.14 13.65
C SER A 155 14.05 -4.65 13.74
N LEU A 156 13.06 -5.44 14.17
CA LEU A 156 13.16 -6.91 14.18
C LEU A 156 13.50 -7.48 12.81
N SER A 157 12.89 -6.91 11.75
CA SER A 157 13.16 -7.31 10.37
C SER A 157 14.63 -7.16 9.99
N GLY A 158 15.29 -6.08 10.44
CA GLY A 158 16.72 -5.86 10.25
C GLY A 158 17.57 -6.77 11.13
N ALA A 159 17.17 -6.95 12.40
CA ALA A 159 17.86 -7.83 13.35
C ALA A 159 17.96 -9.28 12.84
N PHE A 160 16.92 -9.79 12.18
CA PHE A 160 16.94 -11.12 11.55
C PHE A 160 18.04 -11.31 10.49
N THR A 161 18.55 -10.23 9.91
CA THR A 161 19.58 -10.26 8.86
C THR A 161 20.99 -9.95 9.36
N GLN A 162 21.14 -9.60 10.64
CA GLN A 162 22.44 -9.27 11.24
C GLN A 162 23.05 -10.50 11.90
N GLU A 163 24.11 -11.07 11.31
CA GLU A 163 24.79 -12.27 11.81
C GLU A 163 25.34 -12.14 13.24
N THR A 164 25.67 -10.90 13.65
CA THR A 164 26.14 -10.60 15.01
C THR A 164 25.00 -10.45 16.03
N CYS A 165 23.74 -10.46 15.60
CA CYS A 165 22.59 -10.34 16.48
C CYS A 165 22.12 -11.71 16.97
N MET A 166 21.76 -11.83 18.25
CA MET A 166 21.18 -13.06 18.80
C MET A 166 19.84 -13.48 18.16
N LEU A 167 19.18 -12.55 17.47
CA LEU A 167 17.93 -12.80 16.74
C LEU A 167 18.17 -13.20 15.28
N PHE A 168 19.42 -13.41 14.86
CA PHE A 168 19.75 -13.76 13.48
C PHE A 168 18.94 -14.97 13.00
N ASN A 169 18.15 -14.75 11.95
CA ASN A 169 17.36 -15.78 11.29
C ASN A 169 17.13 -15.37 9.83
N LYS A 170 18.00 -15.87 8.95
CA LYS A 170 18.01 -15.52 7.53
C LYS A 170 16.66 -15.76 6.83
N THR A 171 15.89 -16.77 7.24
CA THR A 171 14.59 -17.08 6.62
C THR A 171 13.43 -16.28 7.19
N ALA A 172 13.55 -15.71 8.40
CA ALA A 172 12.50 -14.91 9.01
C ALA A 172 12.25 -13.60 8.25
N HIS A 173 13.31 -12.91 7.81
CA HIS A 173 13.18 -11.68 7.03
C HIS A 173 12.50 -11.92 5.67
N SER A 174 12.90 -12.96 4.95
CA SER A 174 12.29 -13.32 3.67
C SER A 174 10.85 -13.79 3.83
N THR A 175 10.54 -14.49 4.92
CA THR A 175 9.17 -14.88 5.29
C THR A 175 8.30 -13.66 5.52
N LEU A 176 8.72 -12.75 6.41
CA LEU A 176 8.00 -11.53 6.73
C LEU A 176 7.69 -10.72 5.46
N THR A 177 8.72 -10.41 4.67
CA THR A 177 8.59 -9.60 3.45
C THR A 177 7.75 -10.27 2.36
N THR A 178 7.75 -11.61 2.29
CA THR A 178 6.94 -12.32 1.29
C THR A 178 5.49 -12.41 1.72
N VAL A 179 5.20 -12.68 2.99
CA VAL A 179 3.83 -12.68 3.54
C VAL A 179 3.20 -11.30 3.38
N THR A 180 3.90 -10.21 3.74
CA THR A 180 3.36 -8.84 3.58
C THR A 180 3.10 -8.47 2.13
N ARG A 181 4.03 -8.79 1.22
CA ARG A 181 3.82 -8.59 -0.23
C ARG A 181 2.63 -9.37 -0.75
N THR A 182 2.42 -10.60 -0.30
CA THR A 182 1.25 -11.41 -0.70
C THR A 182 -0.04 -10.80 -0.16
N THR A 183 -0.08 -10.37 1.11
CA THR A 183 -1.22 -9.65 1.71
C THR A 183 -1.59 -8.41 0.90
N SER A 184 -0.62 -7.54 0.60
CA SER A 184 -0.84 -6.34 -0.23
C SER A 184 -1.28 -6.70 -1.65
N SER A 185 -0.71 -7.76 -2.24
CA SER A 185 -1.10 -8.24 -3.58
C SER A 185 -2.54 -8.75 -3.62
N ILE A 186 -2.97 -9.50 -2.60
CA ILE A 186 -4.36 -9.99 -2.47
C ILE A 186 -5.32 -8.81 -2.40
N ALA A 187 -5.05 -7.84 -1.52
CA ALA A 187 -5.89 -6.66 -1.37
C ALA A 187 -5.95 -5.84 -2.67
N ASN A 188 -4.82 -5.67 -3.35
CA ASN A 188 -4.75 -4.98 -4.63
C ASN A 188 -5.55 -5.66 -5.74
N VAL A 189 -5.50 -7.00 -5.86
CA VAL A 189 -6.28 -7.72 -6.88
C VAL A 189 -7.76 -7.66 -6.54
N ASN A 190 -8.12 -7.80 -5.26
CA ASN A 190 -9.48 -7.61 -4.79
C ASN A 190 -10.01 -6.23 -5.18
N ASN A 191 -9.26 -5.17 -4.87
CA ASN A 191 -9.68 -3.80 -5.14
C ASN A 191 -9.84 -3.53 -6.66
N GLU A 192 -8.90 -4.01 -7.47
CA GLU A 192 -8.99 -3.90 -8.94
C GLU A 192 -10.21 -4.62 -9.52
N ARG A 193 -10.48 -5.85 -9.05
CA ARG A 193 -11.62 -6.65 -9.51
C ARG A 193 -12.93 -6.06 -9.00
N PHE A 194 -13.03 -5.75 -7.71
CA PHE A 194 -14.25 -5.25 -7.08
C PHE A 194 -14.66 -3.88 -7.62
N ILE A 195 -13.73 -2.92 -7.62
CA ILE A 195 -14.02 -1.51 -7.92
C ILE A 195 -14.11 -1.24 -9.42
N ALA A 196 -13.26 -1.89 -10.22
CA ALA A 196 -13.11 -1.59 -11.64
C ALA A 196 -13.32 -2.79 -12.57
N GLY A 197 -13.67 -3.97 -12.05
CA GLY A 197 -13.85 -5.17 -12.88
C GLY A 197 -12.58 -5.63 -13.57
N ASN A 198 -11.41 -5.19 -13.08
CA ASN A 198 -10.13 -5.37 -13.74
C ASN A 198 -9.46 -6.67 -13.25
N ARG A 199 -9.18 -7.57 -14.18
CA ARG A 199 -8.61 -8.90 -13.91
C ARG A 199 -7.32 -9.06 -14.69
N TYR A 200 -6.32 -9.70 -14.10
CA TYR A 200 -5.06 -9.91 -14.82
C TYR A 200 -5.17 -11.13 -15.73
N TYR A 201 -5.39 -10.87 -17.01
CA TYR A 201 -5.55 -11.88 -18.07
C TYR A 201 -4.49 -11.71 -19.16
N ASP A 202 -3.26 -12.13 -18.85
CA ASP A 202 -2.10 -12.03 -19.74
C ASP A 202 -2.12 -12.96 -20.95
N SER A 203 -2.98 -13.98 -20.95
CA SER A 203 -3.10 -14.93 -22.06
C SER A 203 -4.49 -15.57 -22.12
N ALA A 204 -4.82 -16.17 -23.26
CA ALA A 204 -6.04 -16.96 -23.43
C ALA A 204 -6.13 -18.14 -22.45
N VAL A 205 -4.99 -18.78 -22.16
CA VAL A 205 -4.92 -19.89 -21.19
C VAL A 205 -5.28 -19.41 -19.80
N THR A 206 -4.80 -18.23 -19.41
CA THR A 206 -5.15 -17.61 -18.12
C THR A 206 -6.64 -17.32 -18.02
N VAL A 207 -7.25 -16.81 -19.09
CA VAL A 207 -8.71 -16.57 -19.16
C VAL A 207 -9.48 -17.87 -19.00
N LEU A 208 -9.16 -18.88 -19.81
CA LEU A 208 -9.85 -20.17 -19.78
C LEU A 208 -9.72 -20.85 -18.41
N ASN A 209 -8.52 -20.88 -17.83
CA ASN A 209 -8.29 -21.46 -16.51
C ASN A 209 -9.12 -20.77 -15.43
N ASN A 210 -9.26 -19.44 -15.49
CA ASN A 210 -10.08 -18.71 -14.54
C ASN A 210 -11.58 -18.97 -14.77
N CYS A 211 -12.05 -19.09 -16.02
CA CYS A 211 -13.43 -19.47 -16.32
C CYS A 211 -13.75 -20.87 -15.77
N ILE A 212 -12.86 -21.85 -15.99
CA ILE A 212 -12.98 -23.21 -15.46
C ILE A 212 -13.06 -23.18 -13.92
N PHE A 213 -12.16 -22.43 -13.28
CA PHE A 213 -12.13 -22.29 -11.84
C PHE A 213 -13.45 -21.70 -11.31
N LEU A 214 -13.87 -20.55 -11.82
CA LEU A 214 -15.11 -19.90 -11.36
C LEU A 214 -16.34 -20.78 -11.61
N ALA A 215 -16.47 -21.37 -12.80
CA ALA A 215 -17.59 -22.24 -13.11
C ALA A 215 -17.63 -23.48 -12.19
N ARG A 216 -16.49 -24.16 -11.97
CA ARG A 216 -16.43 -25.39 -11.17
C ARG A 216 -16.83 -25.20 -9.72
N TYR A 217 -16.40 -24.09 -9.12
CA TYR A 217 -16.66 -23.78 -7.71
C TYR A 217 -17.91 -22.89 -7.52
N THR A 218 -18.80 -22.86 -8.51
CA THR A 218 -20.10 -22.20 -8.38
C THR A 218 -20.99 -23.00 -7.44
N ASN A 219 -21.55 -22.34 -6.43
CA ASN A 219 -22.71 -22.86 -5.72
C ASN A 219 -23.97 -22.50 -6.54
N GLU A 220 -24.34 -23.37 -7.48
CA GLU A 220 -25.41 -23.09 -8.45
C GLU A 220 -26.76 -22.87 -7.75
N GLU A 221 -27.08 -23.64 -6.70
CA GLU A 221 -28.33 -23.48 -5.95
C GLU A 221 -28.43 -22.09 -5.32
N LEU A 222 -27.38 -21.66 -4.60
CA LEU A 222 -27.35 -20.34 -3.98
C LEU A 222 -27.39 -19.22 -5.03
N LEU A 223 -26.62 -19.34 -6.12
CA LEU A 223 -26.61 -18.32 -7.16
C LEU A 223 -27.98 -18.23 -7.86
N GLU A 224 -28.61 -19.34 -8.21
CA GLU A 224 -29.94 -19.34 -8.85
C GLU A 224 -30.99 -18.70 -7.94
N ALA A 225 -30.95 -18.99 -6.63
CA ALA A 225 -31.84 -18.38 -5.65
C ALA A 225 -31.64 -16.85 -5.57
N VAL A 226 -30.39 -16.38 -5.54
CA VAL A 226 -30.07 -14.95 -5.47
C VAL A 226 -30.42 -14.22 -6.77
N LEU A 227 -30.09 -14.80 -7.93
CA LEU A 227 -30.44 -14.26 -9.24
C LEU A 227 -31.96 -14.05 -9.35
N THR A 228 -32.74 -15.03 -8.87
CA THR A 228 -34.21 -14.96 -8.90
C THR A 228 -34.76 -13.97 -7.88
N LYS A 229 -34.31 -14.05 -6.61
CA LYS A 229 -34.79 -13.19 -5.51
C LYS A 229 -34.64 -11.70 -5.82
N TYR A 230 -33.49 -11.32 -6.38
CA TYR A 230 -33.17 -9.91 -6.67
C TYR A 230 -33.42 -9.53 -8.14
N ASN A 231 -33.97 -10.45 -8.94
CA ASN A 231 -34.18 -10.28 -10.38
C ASN A 231 -32.92 -9.75 -11.10
N LEU A 232 -31.78 -10.37 -10.82
CA LEU A 232 -30.50 -9.98 -11.41
C LEU A 232 -30.41 -10.51 -12.85
N TYR A 233 -29.80 -9.70 -13.71
CA TYR A 233 -29.52 -10.05 -15.09
C TYR A 233 -28.67 -11.33 -15.17
N ARG A 234 -29.11 -12.26 -16.03
CA ARG A 234 -28.43 -13.53 -16.30
C ARG A 234 -27.51 -13.34 -17.52
N PRO A 235 -26.17 -13.35 -17.35
CA PRO A 235 -25.27 -13.04 -18.45
C PRO A 235 -25.37 -14.06 -19.59
N THR A 236 -25.42 -13.53 -20.82
CA THR A 236 -25.26 -14.35 -22.02
C THR A 236 -23.80 -14.77 -22.20
N VAL A 237 -23.54 -15.64 -23.17
CA VAL A 237 -22.16 -15.98 -23.57
C VAL A 237 -21.42 -14.73 -24.08
N GLU A 238 -22.10 -13.86 -24.82
CA GLU A 238 -21.52 -12.62 -25.34
C GLU A 238 -21.16 -11.66 -24.20
N ASP A 239 -22.01 -11.54 -23.18
CA ASP A 239 -21.70 -10.75 -21.99
C ASP A 239 -20.48 -11.27 -21.26
N CYS A 240 -20.38 -12.59 -21.09
CA CYS A 240 -19.19 -13.21 -20.51
C CYS A 240 -17.94 -12.84 -21.31
N VAL A 241 -17.99 -12.93 -22.64
CA VAL A 241 -16.86 -12.51 -23.51
C VAL A 241 -16.54 -11.03 -23.30
N ASN A 242 -17.54 -10.15 -23.25
CA ASN A 242 -17.33 -8.72 -23.02
C ASN A 242 -16.65 -8.42 -21.67
N VAL A 243 -17.05 -9.11 -20.60
CA VAL A 243 -16.41 -9.00 -19.28
C VAL A 243 -14.96 -9.49 -19.32
N LEU A 244 -14.70 -10.63 -19.97
CA LEU A 244 -13.35 -11.19 -20.08
C LEU A 244 -12.44 -10.28 -20.91
N ARG A 245 -12.95 -9.75 -22.03
CA ARG A 245 -12.24 -8.85 -22.94
C ARG A 245 -11.94 -7.48 -22.35
N TYR A 246 -12.81 -6.96 -21.48
CA TYR A 246 -12.55 -5.72 -20.73
C TYR A 246 -11.19 -5.73 -20.01
N SER A 247 -10.77 -6.92 -19.59
CA SER A 247 -9.50 -7.18 -18.93
C SER A 247 -8.41 -7.73 -19.88
N SER A 248 -8.73 -8.67 -20.77
CA SER A 248 -7.72 -9.31 -21.63
C SER A 248 -7.18 -8.42 -22.74
N ASP A 249 -8.00 -7.51 -23.28
CA ASP A 249 -7.63 -6.66 -24.43
C ASP A 249 -6.54 -5.63 -24.07
N LEU A 250 -6.23 -5.49 -22.77
CA LEU A 250 -5.09 -4.73 -22.26
C LEU A 250 -3.73 -5.39 -22.56
N TYR A 251 -3.72 -6.68 -22.93
CA TYR A 251 -2.52 -7.52 -23.01
C TYR A 251 -2.38 -8.25 -24.35
N TRP A 252 -3.47 -8.76 -24.91
CA TRP A 252 -3.46 -9.53 -26.15
C TRP A 252 -4.78 -9.36 -26.92
N ARG A 253 -4.76 -9.63 -28.24
CA ARG A 253 -5.90 -9.40 -29.15
C ARG A 253 -6.35 -10.62 -29.96
N ASP A 254 -5.78 -11.80 -29.67
CA ASP A 254 -6.11 -13.05 -30.38
C ASP A 254 -7.60 -13.40 -30.27
N THR A 255 -8.33 -13.32 -31.38
CA THR A 255 -9.75 -13.69 -31.44
C THR A 255 -9.95 -15.19 -31.59
N THR A 256 -9.00 -15.89 -32.22
CA THR A 256 -9.06 -17.33 -32.51
C THR A 256 -9.13 -18.15 -31.24
N SER A 257 -8.40 -17.78 -30.18
CA SER A 257 -8.53 -18.47 -28.89
C SER A 257 -9.89 -18.29 -28.23
N TYR A 258 -10.55 -17.13 -28.41
CA TYR A 258 -11.90 -16.94 -27.92
C TYR A 258 -12.89 -17.82 -28.68
N GLU A 259 -12.84 -17.79 -30.01
CA GLU A 259 -13.73 -18.55 -30.90
C GLU A 259 -13.59 -20.06 -30.72
N ASN A 260 -12.36 -20.58 -30.60
CA ASN A 260 -12.10 -22.01 -30.62
C ASN A 260 -12.04 -22.68 -29.24
N LYS A 261 -11.87 -21.92 -28.16
CA LYS A 261 -11.67 -22.50 -26.82
C LYS A 261 -12.59 -21.92 -25.76
N ILE A 262 -12.68 -20.59 -25.67
CA ILE A 262 -13.39 -19.92 -24.57
C ILE A 262 -14.91 -19.93 -24.80
N ILE A 263 -15.36 -19.45 -25.96
CA ILE A 263 -16.80 -19.39 -26.32
C ILE A 263 -17.44 -20.79 -26.30
N PRO A 264 -16.84 -21.83 -26.93
CA PRO A 264 -17.40 -23.18 -26.88
C PRO A 264 -17.58 -23.68 -25.45
N PHE A 265 -16.62 -23.39 -24.56
CA PHE A 265 -16.76 -23.74 -23.15
C PHE A 265 -17.91 -22.98 -22.47
N LEU A 266 -17.99 -21.66 -22.66
CA LEU A 266 -19.04 -20.83 -22.06
C LEU A 266 -20.46 -21.25 -22.48
N GLN A 267 -20.63 -21.78 -23.69
CA GLN A 267 -21.91 -22.31 -24.20
C GLN A 267 -22.39 -23.55 -23.44
N THR A 268 -21.49 -24.32 -22.82
CA THR A 268 -21.84 -25.53 -22.04
C THR A 268 -22.25 -25.24 -20.59
N LEU A 269 -22.14 -23.99 -20.15
CA LEU A 269 -22.35 -23.59 -18.77
C LEU A 269 -23.82 -23.24 -18.49
N SER A 270 -24.23 -23.36 -17.23
CA SER A 270 -25.52 -22.85 -16.76
C SER A 270 -25.50 -21.31 -16.63
N ASP A 271 -26.68 -20.71 -16.44
CA ASP A 271 -26.81 -19.28 -16.16
C ASP A 271 -26.07 -18.89 -14.87
N ALA A 272 -26.26 -19.64 -13.77
CA ALA A 272 -25.51 -19.44 -12.53
C ALA A 272 -23.99 -19.49 -12.74
N GLN A 273 -23.48 -20.46 -13.51
CA GLN A 273 -22.05 -20.56 -13.78
C GLN A 273 -21.53 -19.34 -14.58
N ARG A 274 -22.27 -18.88 -15.59
CA ARG A 274 -21.95 -17.64 -16.33
C ARG A 274 -22.03 -16.40 -15.44
N ALA A 275 -23.03 -16.31 -14.58
CA ALA A 275 -23.16 -15.24 -13.59
C ALA A 275 -21.97 -15.21 -12.63
N ASN A 276 -21.51 -16.38 -12.15
CA ASN A 276 -20.33 -16.46 -11.28
C ASN A 276 -19.06 -15.98 -12.02
N ILE A 277 -18.90 -16.32 -13.30
CA ILE A 277 -17.78 -15.82 -14.13
C ILE A 277 -17.83 -14.29 -14.21
N CYS A 278 -19.01 -13.69 -14.44
CA CYS A 278 -19.14 -12.26 -14.63
C CYS A 278 -19.05 -11.45 -13.33
N TYR A 279 -19.65 -11.94 -12.24
CA TYR A 279 -19.99 -11.12 -11.07
C TYR A 279 -19.25 -11.45 -9.79
N SER A 280 -18.66 -12.65 -9.67
CA SER A 280 -17.92 -13.03 -8.47
C SER A 280 -16.79 -12.04 -8.18
N GLY A 281 -16.80 -11.44 -6.99
CA GLY A 281 -15.86 -10.40 -6.55
C GLY A 281 -15.81 -9.16 -7.45
N ASP A 282 -16.80 -8.93 -8.32
CA ASP A 282 -16.77 -7.95 -9.41
C ASP A 282 -17.99 -7.02 -9.35
N PHE A 283 -17.96 -6.12 -8.37
CA PHE A 283 -19.06 -5.18 -8.11
C PHE A 283 -19.25 -4.19 -9.26
N TYR A 284 -18.18 -3.88 -9.99
CA TYR A 284 -18.21 -3.07 -11.20
C TYR A 284 -19.10 -3.68 -12.30
N HIS A 285 -18.92 -4.96 -12.63
CA HIS A 285 -19.75 -5.61 -13.65
C HIS A 285 -21.15 -5.92 -13.14
N LEU A 286 -21.32 -6.23 -11.84
CA LEU A 286 -22.65 -6.28 -11.21
C LEU A 286 -23.41 -4.97 -11.42
N ARG A 287 -22.77 -3.82 -11.16
CA ARG A 287 -23.33 -2.49 -11.44
C ARG A 287 -23.64 -2.28 -12.92
N LYS A 288 -22.73 -2.67 -13.81
CA LYS A 288 -22.89 -2.45 -15.26
C LYS A 288 -24.16 -3.12 -15.78
N TYR A 289 -24.45 -4.33 -15.31
CA TYR A 289 -25.60 -5.12 -15.78
C TYR A 289 -26.85 -4.98 -14.88
N ASN A 290 -26.69 -4.49 -13.65
CA ASN A 290 -27.77 -4.33 -12.67
C ASN A 290 -27.71 -2.96 -11.99
N PRO A 291 -27.75 -1.84 -12.75
CA PRO A 291 -27.48 -0.51 -12.21
C PRO A 291 -28.46 -0.11 -11.11
N ASP A 292 -29.75 -0.41 -11.27
CA ASP A 292 -30.79 -0.04 -10.31
C ASP A 292 -30.65 -0.79 -8.99
N PHE A 293 -30.40 -2.11 -9.06
CA PHE A 293 -30.18 -2.93 -7.87
C PHE A 293 -28.98 -2.42 -7.07
N ILE A 294 -27.85 -2.16 -7.74
CA ILE A 294 -26.64 -1.69 -7.07
C ILE A 294 -26.82 -0.27 -6.52
N LEU A 295 -27.50 0.62 -7.25
CA LEU A 295 -27.78 1.97 -6.76
C LEU A 295 -28.68 1.92 -5.51
N ASN A 296 -29.71 1.09 -5.52
CA ASN A 296 -30.62 0.92 -4.38
C ASN A 296 -29.90 0.32 -3.17
N LEU A 297 -29.07 -0.70 -3.36
CA LEU A 297 -28.23 -1.26 -2.29
C LEU A 297 -27.35 -0.18 -1.66
N LEU A 298 -26.66 0.63 -2.47
CA LEU A 298 -25.78 1.70 -1.97
C LEU A 298 -26.57 2.81 -1.26
N LYS A 299 -27.76 3.17 -1.76
CA LYS A 299 -28.67 4.13 -1.09
C LYS A 299 -29.16 3.60 0.25
N ASP A 300 -29.57 2.33 0.30
CA ASP A 300 -30.12 1.70 1.51
C ASP A 300 -29.09 1.68 2.65
N ILE A 301 -27.83 1.35 2.35
CA ILE A 301 -26.77 1.33 3.35
C ILE A 301 -26.16 2.70 3.66
N SER A 302 -26.40 3.71 2.82
CA SER A 302 -25.94 5.09 3.08
C SER A 302 -27.00 6.01 3.68
N GLN A 303 -28.23 5.51 3.88
CA GLN A 303 -29.30 6.29 4.45
C GLN A 303 -29.11 6.52 5.95
N ARG A 304 -29.06 7.79 6.34
CA ARG A 304 -28.97 8.25 7.72
C ARG A 304 -30.29 8.10 8.46
N VAL A 305 -30.21 7.87 9.77
CA VAL A 305 -31.34 7.92 10.70
C VAL A 305 -31.10 9.06 11.67
N GLU A 306 -32.00 10.04 11.68
CA GLU A 306 -31.94 11.16 12.60
C GLU A 306 -32.70 10.85 13.89
N ALA A 307 -32.01 10.97 15.02
CA ALA A 307 -32.63 10.85 16.33
C ALA A 307 -33.46 12.10 16.65
N GLN A 308 -34.74 11.90 16.99
CA GLN A 308 -35.60 12.99 17.45
C GLN A 308 -35.15 13.52 18.82
N GLU A 309 -34.70 12.62 19.69
CA GLU A 309 -34.20 12.92 21.04
C GLU A 309 -32.93 12.12 21.34
N PRO A 310 -32.07 12.60 22.28
CA PRO A 310 -30.91 11.85 22.72
C PRO A 310 -31.29 10.47 23.29
N ILE A 311 -30.62 9.43 22.82
CA ILE A 311 -30.76 8.07 23.34
C ILE A 311 -29.86 7.93 24.57
N PRO A 312 -30.39 7.47 25.71
CA PRO A 312 -29.57 7.19 26.90
C PRO A 312 -28.40 6.25 26.57
N GLU A 313 -27.21 6.65 26.98
CA GLU A 313 -25.95 5.92 26.83
C GLU A 313 -25.57 5.57 25.37
N ALA A 314 -25.99 6.40 24.39
CA ALA A 314 -25.65 6.18 22.99
C ALA A 314 -24.14 6.00 22.75
N ALA A 315 -23.30 6.82 23.39
CA ALA A 315 -21.83 6.70 23.34
C ALA A 315 -21.33 5.32 23.78
N ASN A 316 -21.78 4.83 24.95
CA ASN A 316 -21.40 3.51 25.47
C ASN A 316 -21.89 2.37 24.57
N LYS A 317 -23.05 2.54 23.92
CA LYS A 317 -23.57 1.57 22.96
C LYS A 317 -22.76 1.57 21.66
N LEU A 318 -22.37 2.75 21.15
CA LEU A 318 -21.50 2.90 19.98
C LEU A 318 -20.15 2.20 20.18
N TYR A 319 -19.48 2.40 21.32
CA TYR A 319 -18.17 1.77 21.58
C TYR A 319 -18.21 0.23 21.60
N LYS A 320 -19.39 -0.39 21.69
CA LYS A 320 -19.56 -1.85 21.62
C LYS A 320 -19.71 -2.37 20.18
N LEU A 321 -19.93 -1.49 19.21
CA LEU A 321 -20.03 -1.84 17.78
C LEU A 321 -18.63 -2.00 17.15
N ASN A 322 -18.61 -2.60 15.96
CA ASN A 322 -17.38 -2.75 15.19
C ASN A 322 -16.82 -1.39 14.76
N GLU A 323 -15.52 -1.15 14.98
CA GLU A 323 -14.88 0.14 14.70
C GLU A 323 -14.92 0.54 13.22
N ASP A 324 -14.84 -0.41 12.28
CA ASP A 324 -14.92 -0.11 10.84
C ASP A 324 -16.34 0.35 10.45
N LEU A 325 -17.37 -0.23 11.06
CA LEU A 325 -18.76 0.21 10.87
C LEU A 325 -18.97 1.63 11.39
N ILE A 326 -18.42 1.94 12.58
CA ILE A 326 -18.49 3.29 13.15
C ILE A 326 -17.75 4.28 12.25
N ASN A 327 -16.57 3.93 11.74
CA ASN A 327 -15.80 4.78 10.82
C ASN A 327 -16.54 5.01 9.50
N TYR A 328 -17.24 3.99 8.98
CA TYR A 328 -18.07 4.11 7.80
C TYR A 328 -19.27 5.04 8.05
N THR A 329 -20.04 4.79 9.11
CA THR A 329 -21.22 5.60 9.41
C THR A 329 -20.88 7.03 9.79
N THR A 330 -19.72 7.28 10.40
CA THR A 330 -19.21 8.64 10.65
C THR A 330 -19.01 9.42 9.34
N GLN A 331 -18.58 8.75 8.25
CA GLN A 331 -18.48 9.39 6.92
C GLN A 331 -19.85 9.72 6.30
N LEU A 332 -20.93 9.06 6.73
CA LEU A 332 -22.28 9.43 6.29
C LEU A 332 -22.74 10.77 6.87
N PHE A 333 -22.11 11.20 7.97
CA PHE A 333 -22.28 12.49 8.65
C PHE A 333 -20.99 13.32 8.55
N PHE A 334 -20.37 13.32 7.37
CA PHE A 334 -18.99 13.78 7.21
C PHE A 334 -18.79 15.23 7.67
N TYR A 335 -19.71 16.12 7.30
CA TYR A 335 -19.62 17.53 7.66
C TYR A 335 -19.99 17.79 9.12
N GLU A 336 -20.95 17.03 9.66
CA GLU A 336 -21.45 17.16 11.02
C GLU A 336 -20.41 16.69 12.05
N PHE A 337 -19.62 15.66 11.74
CA PHE A 337 -18.55 15.16 12.62
C PHE A 337 -17.19 15.86 12.44
N LYS A 338 -17.11 16.87 11.57
CA LYS A 338 -15.86 17.56 11.26
C LYS A 338 -15.25 18.21 12.51
N GLY A 339 -14.09 17.72 12.93
CA GLY A 339 -13.38 18.25 14.12
C GLY A 339 -13.90 17.76 15.47
N LEU A 340 -14.94 16.92 15.54
CA LEU A 340 -15.51 16.47 16.82
C LEU A 340 -14.73 15.33 17.48
N GLY A 341 -14.05 14.50 16.69
CA GLY A 341 -13.33 13.31 17.17
C GLY A 341 -14.28 12.19 17.59
N LYS A 342 -13.76 11.23 18.39
CA LYS A 342 -14.44 9.99 18.75
C LYS A 342 -14.87 9.87 20.21
N LYS A 343 -14.64 10.90 21.03
CA LYS A 343 -15.11 10.93 22.42
C LYS A 343 -16.58 11.34 22.45
N TYR A 344 -17.45 10.40 22.10
CA TYR A 344 -18.86 10.66 21.84
C TYR A 344 -19.60 11.26 23.04
N GLU A 345 -19.19 10.91 24.27
CA GLU A 345 -19.69 11.48 25.52
C GLU A 345 -19.35 12.97 25.72
N GLU A 346 -18.27 13.46 25.10
CA GLU A 346 -17.84 14.87 25.18
C GLU A 346 -18.49 15.75 24.08
N ILE A 347 -19.20 15.14 23.11
CA ILE A 347 -19.87 15.87 22.02
C ILE A 347 -21.09 16.60 22.56
N LYS A 348 -21.18 17.92 22.33
CA LYS A 348 -22.28 18.76 22.85
C LYS A 348 -23.65 18.31 22.33
N ASP A 349 -23.75 18.00 21.04
CA ASP A 349 -24.97 17.51 20.43
C ASP A 349 -25.09 15.98 20.60
N GLN A 350 -25.75 15.56 21.69
CA GLN A 350 -26.01 14.15 21.95
C GLN A 350 -27.08 13.56 21.01
N ARG A 351 -27.86 14.38 20.28
CA ARG A 351 -28.75 13.87 19.23
C ARG A 351 -27.93 13.37 18.05
N LEU A 352 -26.88 14.08 17.64
CA LEU A 352 -25.96 13.62 16.58
C LEU A 352 -25.30 12.26 16.91
N VAL A 353 -24.87 12.07 18.16
CA VAL A 353 -24.32 10.79 18.63
C VAL A 353 -25.38 9.68 18.56
N SER A 354 -26.62 10.01 18.90
CA SER A 354 -27.76 9.09 18.80
C SER A 354 -28.11 8.76 17.35
N SER A 355 -28.07 9.74 16.43
CA SER A 355 -28.22 9.55 14.98
C SER A 355 -27.14 8.61 14.43
N LEU A 356 -25.88 8.77 14.84
CA LEU A 356 -24.78 7.87 14.45
C LEU A 356 -25.04 6.44 14.92
N TYR A 357 -25.50 6.26 16.16
CA TYR A 357 -25.84 4.96 16.72
C TYR A 357 -26.99 4.28 15.95
N LEU A 358 -28.10 4.99 15.75
CA LEU A 358 -29.26 4.49 15.00
C LEU A 358 -28.89 4.16 13.55
N THR A 359 -28.08 5.01 12.91
CA THR A 359 -27.58 4.77 11.55
C THR A 359 -26.72 3.51 11.51
N SER A 360 -25.85 3.29 12.50
CA SER A 360 -25.04 2.06 12.60
C SER A 360 -25.89 0.81 12.68
N LEU A 361 -26.95 0.81 13.51
CA LEU A 361 -27.89 -0.32 13.60
C LEU A 361 -28.64 -0.55 12.29
N ARG A 362 -29.10 0.53 11.65
CA ARG A 362 -29.77 0.46 10.34
C ARG A 362 -28.86 -0.17 9.30
N VAL A 363 -27.60 0.26 9.21
CA VAL A 363 -26.64 -0.28 8.25
C VAL A 363 -26.45 -1.78 8.46
N MET A 364 -26.28 -2.23 9.71
CA MET A 364 -26.17 -3.65 10.04
C MET A 364 -27.40 -4.44 9.58
N GLU A 365 -28.60 -3.94 9.88
CA GLU A 365 -29.85 -4.56 9.49
C GLU A 365 -30.00 -4.65 7.96
N ARG A 366 -29.72 -3.55 7.24
CA ARG A 366 -29.81 -3.52 5.77
C ARG A 366 -28.80 -4.45 5.14
N LEU A 367 -27.55 -4.42 5.58
CA LEU A 367 -26.52 -5.33 5.09
C LEU A 367 -26.89 -6.80 5.37
N LYS A 368 -27.51 -7.10 6.52
CA LYS A 368 -28.01 -8.45 6.81
C LYS A 368 -29.10 -8.91 5.84
N SER A 369 -29.95 -7.99 5.38
CA SER A 369 -30.98 -8.30 4.37
C SER A 369 -30.41 -8.68 3.00
N TYR A 370 -29.14 -8.37 2.74
CA TYR A 370 -28.37 -8.75 1.54
C TYR A 370 -27.37 -9.89 1.78
N GLN A 371 -27.47 -10.63 2.89
CA GLN A 371 -26.49 -11.67 3.26
C GLN A 371 -26.30 -12.72 2.16
N ASP A 372 -27.39 -13.19 1.55
CA ASP A 372 -27.34 -14.20 0.49
C ASP A 372 -26.65 -13.68 -0.78
N PHE A 373 -26.91 -12.43 -1.17
CA PHE A 373 -26.18 -11.76 -2.25
C PHE A 373 -24.68 -11.65 -1.94
N ILE A 374 -24.33 -11.21 -0.73
CA ILE A 374 -22.94 -11.10 -0.27
C ILE A 374 -22.25 -12.47 -0.27
N ASP A 375 -22.93 -13.50 0.22
CA ASP A 375 -22.43 -14.86 0.27
C ASP A 375 -22.23 -15.47 -1.12
N ALA A 376 -23.13 -15.19 -2.07
CA ALA A 376 -23.06 -15.71 -3.43
C ALA A 376 -21.90 -15.06 -4.22
N PHE A 377 -21.82 -13.73 -4.22
CA PHE A 377 -20.91 -13.02 -5.13
C PHE A 377 -19.66 -12.47 -4.48
N LEU A 378 -19.66 -12.12 -3.20
CA LEU A 378 -18.56 -11.38 -2.58
C LEU A 378 -17.71 -12.21 -1.61
N VAL A 379 -18.32 -13.16 -0.91
CA VAL A 379 -17.71 -13.95 0.17
C VAL A 379 -17.82 -15.45 -0.14
N ASN A 380 -17.13 -15.87 -1.21
CA ASN A 380 -17.15 -17.24 -1.73
C ASN A 380 -15.74 -17.85 -1.83
N GLU A 381 -15.63 -19.09 -2.26
CA GLU A 381 -14.33 -19.80 -2.37
C GLU A 381 -13.44 -19.29 -3.52
N CYS A 382 -13.96 -18.43 -4.40
CA CYS A 382 -13.34 -18.03 -5.65
C CYS A 382 -12.39 -16.83 -5.49
N MET A 383 -11.27 -17.04 -4.80
CA MET A 383 -10.25 -16.02 -4.59
C MET A 383 -9.81 -15.32 -5.89
N PRO A 384 -9.56 -13.99 -5.88
CA PRO A 384 -9.06 -13.29 -7.06
C PRO A 384 -7.75 -13.90 -7.60
N ASN A 385 -7.70 -14.15 -8.92
CA ASN A 385 -6.61 -14.87 -9.56
C ASN A 385 -5.35 -14.02 -9.75
N ASN A 386 -4.20 -14.69 -9.96
CA ASN A 386 -2.93 -14.08 -10.38
C ASN A 386 -2.36 -13.00 -9.44
N ASN A 387 -2.62 -13.10 -8.13
CA ASN A 387 -2.04 -12.20 -7.13
C ASN A 387 -0.49 -12.14 -7.19
N ASN A 388 0.16 -13.25 -7.54
CA ASN A 388 1.61 -13.34 -7.72
C ASN A 388 2.15 -12.52 -8.92
N LYS A 389 1.30 -12.17 -9.89
CA LYS A 389 1.67 -11.41 -11.09
C LYS A 389 1.13 -9.97 -11.07
N ILE A 390 0.62 -9.50 -9.94
CA ILE A 390 -0.04 -8.20 -9.84
C ILE A 390 0.83 -7.01 -10.29
N ARG A 391 2.16 -7.12 -10.19
CA ARG A 391 3.11 -6.12 -10.69
C ARG A 391 3.06 -5.88 -12.21
N LEU A 392 2.51 -6.85 -12.95
CA LEU A 392 2.36 -6.79 -14.41
C LEU A 392 0.96 -6.28 -14.80
N MET A 393 0.07 -6.06 -13.83
CA MET A 393 -1.28 -5.57 -14.09
C MET A 393 -1.27 -4.09 -14.48
N ARG A 394 -2.00 -3.73 -15.54
CA ARG A 394 -2.33 -2.34 -15.86
C ARG A 394 -3.49 -1.96 -14.93
N ARG A 395 -3.22 -1.08 -13.97
CA ARG A 395 -4.16 -0.69 -12.92
C ARG A 395 -5.28 0.20 -13.46
N ARG A 396 -6.48 0.07 -12.91
CA ARG A 396 -7.63 0.93 -13.20
C ARG A 396 -8.18 1.65 -11.96
N ALA A 397 -8.03 1.04 -10.77
CA ALA A 397 -8.55 1.60 -9.53
C ALA A 397 -7.45 1.86 -8.48
N VAL A 398 -6.48 0.96 -8.36
CA VAL A 398 -5.38 1.09 -7.40
C VAL A 398 -4.39 2.14 -7.91
N VAL A 399 -4.30 3.24 -7.18
CA VAL A 399 -3.43 4.39 -7.50
C VAL A 399 -2.07 4.31 -6.82
N LEU A 400 -1.99 3.56 -5.72
CA LEU A 400 -0.77 3.36 -4.95
C LEU A 400 -0.80 2.00 -4.24
N SER A 401 0.35 1.34 -4.20
CA SER A 401 0.58 0.14 -3.40
C SER A 401 1.91 0.26 -2.67
N ASP A 402 1.89 0.07 -1.36
CA ASP A 402 3.08 -0.13 -0.54
C ASP A 402 3.13 -1.58 -0.02
N THR A 403 4.17 -1.89 0.74
CA THR A 403 4.48 -3.24 1.25
C THR A 403 3.35 -3.84 2.09
N ASP A 404 2.59 -2.99 2.78
CA ASP A 404 1.53 -3.35 3.72
C ASP A 404 0.24 -2.51 3.53
N SER A 405 0.13 -1.77 2.42
CA SER A 405 -1.05 -0.94 2.14
C SER A 405 -1.43 -0.90 0.66
N THR A 406 -2.71 -0.64 0.43
CA THR A 406 -3.32 -0.43 -0.88
C THR A 406 -4.14 0.85 -0.81
N CYS A 407 -4.01 1.70 -1.83
CA CYS A 407 -4.83 2.90 -1.97
C CYS A 407 -5.49 2.85 -3.35
N PHE A 408 -6.78 3.14 -3.39
CA PHE A 408 -7.59 3.03 -4.59
C PHE A 408 -8.51 4.25 -4.73
N SER A 409 -8.85 4.57 -5.97
CA SER A 409 -9.84 5.59 -6.30
C SER A 409 -11.20 4.94 -6.54
N VAL A 410 -12.25 5.60 -6.05
CA VAL A 410 -13.66 5.29 -6.33
C VAL A 410 -14.30 6.37 -7.21
N ASP A 411 -13.51 7.20 -7.90
CA ASP A 411 -14.01 8.31 -8.72
C ASP A 411 -15.00 7.83 -9.79
N ASN A 412 -14.77 6.65 -10.37
CA ASN A 412 -15.69 6.07 -11.37
C ASN A 412 -17.08 5.71 -10.80
N TRP A 413 -17.21 5.60 -9.48
CA TRP A 413 -18.49 5.39 -8.78
C TRP A 413 -19.16 6.72 -8.49
N VAL A 414 -18.40 7.72 -8.06
CA VAL A 414 -18.88 9.10 -7.86
C VAL A 414 -19.35 9.70 -9.18
N LYS A 415 -18.53 9.60 -10.24
CA LYS A 415 -18.88 10.05 -11.59
C LYS A 415 -20.15 9.39 -12.12
N TRP A 416 -20.35 8.11 -11.84
CA TRP A 416 -21.53 7.37 -12.30
C TRP A 416 -22.83 7.96 -11.74
N VAL A 417 -22.85 8.35 -10.47
CA VAL A 417 -24.05 8.96 -9.84
C VAL A 417 -24.17 10.47 -10.09
N ASN A 418 -23.09 11.12 -10.55
CA ASN A 418 -22.99 12.57 -10.76
C ASN A 418 -22.75 12.95 -12.22
N ASN A 419 -23.31 12.22 -13.19
CA ASN A 419 -23.26 12.57 -14.62
C ASN A 419 -21.84 12.84 -15.17
N GLY A 420 -20.84 12.08 -14.71
CA GLY A 420 -19.45 12.18 -15.16
C GLY A 420 -18.54 13.07 -14.31
N GLU A 421 -19.08 13.77 -13.31
CA GLU A 421 -18.32 14.70 -12.47
C GLU A 421 -17.84 14.05 -11.15
N VAL A 422 -16.66 14.45 -10.69
CA VAL A 422 -16.22 14.15 -9.32
C VAL A 422 -16.65 15.30 -8.43
N LYS A 423 -17.51 15.01 -7.45
CA LYS A 423 -18.01 15.97 -6.47
C LYS A 423 -17.58 15.56 -5.07
N PHE A 424 -17.41 16.56 -4.21
CA PHE A 424 -17.00 16.38 -2.81
C PHE A 424 -18.11 16.70 -1.82
N ASP A 425 -19.37 16.66 -2.26
CA ASP A 425 -20.55 16.84 -1.41
C ASP A 425 -20.90 15.58 -0.59
N GLN A 426 -21.82 15.71 0.36
CA GLN A 426 -22.19 14.61 1.28
C GLN A 426 -22.76 13.40 0.53
N ALA A 427 -23.55 13.61 -0.53
CA ALA A 427 -24.13 12.52 -1.31
C ALA A 427 -23.04 11.71 -2.05
N SER A 428 -22.03 12.40 -2.58
CA SER A 428 -20.89 11.80 -3.25
C SER A 428 -19.98 11.05 -2.27
N ILE A 429 -19.72 11.63 -1.10
CA ILE A 429 -18.98 10.98 -0.01
C ILE A 429 -19.72 9.72 0.46
N ASN A 430 -21.05 9.77 0.59
CA ASN A 430 -21.85 8.61 0.98
C ASN A 430 -21.66 7.41 0.04
N ILE A 431 -21.68 7.65 -1.28
CA ILE A 431 -21.45 6.61 -2.28
C ILE A 431 -20.01 6.11 -2.22
N ALA A 432 -19.03 7.02 -2.18
CA ALA A 432 -17.61 6.67 -2.08
C ALA A 432 -17.31 5.82 -0.83
N ALA A 433 -17.80 6.25 0.33
CA ALA A 433 -17.64 5.56 1.61
C ALA A 433 -18.31 4.18 1.60
N SER A 434 -19.48 4.04 0.97
CA SER A 434 -20.21 2.77 0.90
C SER A 434 -19.47 1.73 0.06
N VAL A 435 -18.98 2.13 -1.12
CA VAL A 435 -18.17 1.26 -1.98
C VAL A 435 -16.85 0.89 -1.30
N ALA A 436 -16.17 1.87 -0.70
CA ALA A 436 -14.93 1.64 0.04
C ALA A 436 -15.15 0.72 1.24
N TYR A 437 -16.23 0.89 2.00
CA TYR A 437 -16.55 0.05 3.15
C TYR A 437 -16.72 -1.41 2.72
N ILE A 438 -17.58 -1.70 1.75
CA ILE A 438 -17.76 -3.09 1.26
C ILE A 438 -16.42 -3.66 0.79
N CYS A 439 -15.69 -2.92 -0.06
CA CYS A 439 -14.39 -3.35 -0.58
C CYS A 439 -13.40 -3.74 0.55
N THR A 440 -13.32 -2.90 1.58
CA THR A 440 -12.43 -3.15 2.74
C THR A 440 -12.88 -4.34 3.58
N GLN A 441 -14.18 -4.57 3.73
CA GLN A 441 -14.71 -5.70 4.49
C GLN A 441 -14.49 -7.06 3.78
N LEU A 442 -14.23 -7.08 2.47
CA LEU A 442 -13.86 -8.31 1.75
C LEU A 442 -12.41 -8.73 1.97
N ILE A 443 -11.51 -7.79 2.29
CA ILE A 443 -10.08 -8.09 2.44
C ILE A 443 -9.85 -9.12 3.58
N PRO A 444 -10.42 -8.99 4.79
CA PRO A 444 -10.21 -9.97 5.85
C PRO A 444 -10.72 -11.38 5.50
N HIS A 445 -11.74 -11.52 4.65
CA HIS A 445 -12.15 -12.83 4.12
C HIS A 445 -11.04 -13.48 3.31
N TRP A 446 -10.43 -12.75 2.37
CA TRP A 446 -9.34 -13.29 1.55
C TRP A 446 -8.06 -13.54 2.36
N LEU A 447 -7.77 -12.70 3.34
CA LEU A 447 -6.61 -12.88 4.23
C LEU A 447 -6.78 -14.05 5.19
N ALA A 448 -8.01 -14.35 5.64
CA ALA A 448 -8.32 -15.55 6.39
C ALA A 448 -8.13 -16.81 5.53
N THR A 449 -8.63 -16.81 4.28
CA THR A 449 -8.37 -17.92 3.33
C THR A 449 -6.88 -18.12 3.08
N PHE A 450 -6.11 -17.04 2.94
CA PHE A 450 -4.66 -17.12 2.80
C PHE A 450 -3.97 -17.67 4.06
N SER A 451 -4.39 -17.23 5.25
CA SER A 451 -3.86 -17.70 6.53
C SER A 451 -4.17 -19.18 6.78
N ALA A 452 -5.37 -19.64 6.44
CA ALA A 452 -5.74 -21.05 6.48
C ALA A 452 -4.89 -21.90 5.53
N ASN A 453 -4.60 -21.41 4.31
CA ASN A 453 -3.73 -22.10 3.37
C ASN A 453 -2.27 -22.23 3.85
N MET A 454 -1.79 -21.23 4.60
CA MET A 454 -0.49 -21.31 5.27
C MET A 454 -0.48 -22.23 6.49
N ASN A 455 -1.65 -22.68 6.97
CA ASN A 455 -1.81 -23.45 8.21
C ASN A 455 -1.55 -22.64 9.49
N VAL A 456 -1.88 -21.36 9.50
CA VAL A 456 -1.87 -20.55 10.74
C VAL A 456 -2.95 -21.06 11.71
N SER A 457 -2.68 -20.98 13.01
CA SER A 457 -3.61 -21.42 14.06
C SER A 457 -4.99 -20.76 13.92
N ARG A 458 -6.04 -21.48 14.31
CA ARG A 458 -7.44 -21.03 14.21
C ARG A 458 -7.69 -19.72 14.95
N ASP A 459 -7.07 -19.56 16.12
CA ASP A 459 -7.20 -18.35 16.95
C ASP A 459 -6.54 -17.12 16.30
N ASP A 460 -5.59 -17.36 15.40
CA ASP A 460 -4.76 -16.34 14.78
C ASP A 460 -5.22 -16.01 13.34
N LEU A 461 -6.29 -16.66 12.86
CA LEU A 461 -6.74 -16.63 11.46
C LEU A 461 -7.00 -15.21 10.92
N PHE A 462 -7.50 -14.32 11.79
CA PHE A 462 -7.87 -12.95 11.43
C PHE A 462 -6.85 -11.90 11.91
N LEU A 463 -5.65 -12.32 12.38
CA LEU A 463 -4.61 -11.37 12.83
C LEU A 463 -4.09 -10.52 11.67
N ILE A 464 -3.89 -11.13 10.50
CA ILE A 464 -3.51 -10.39 9.30
C ILE A 464 -4.76 -9.63 8.81
N SER A 465 -4.76 -8.33 9.04
CA SER A 465 -5.86 -7.44 8.69
C SER A 465 -5.35 -6.15 8.07
N MET A 466 -6.19 -5.50 7.27
CA MET A 466 -5.93 -4.19 6.70
C MET A 466 -7.04 -3.25 7.13
N LYS A 467 -6.67 -2.07 7.65
CA LYS A 467 -7.63 -1.08 8.13
C LYS A 467 -7.96 -0.08 7.03
N ASN A 468 -9.20 0.42 7.04
CA ASN A 468 -9.54 1.61 6.27
C ASN A 468 -8.97 2.85 6.98
N GLU A 469 -7.74 3.22 6.63
CA GLU A 469 -6.99 4.22 7.39
C GLU A 469 -7.29 5.66 6.97
N PHE A 470 -7.40 5.95 5.68
CA PHE A 470 -7.47 7.34 5.19
C PHE A 470 -8.59 7.55 4.17
N LEU A 471 -9.23 8.73 4.25
CA LEU A 471 -9.99 9.31 3.13
C LEU A 471 -9.19 10.47 2.55
N TRP A 472 -8.82 10.32 1.27
CA TRP A 472 -8.18 11.37 0.49
C TRP A 472 -9.16 11.92 -0.53
N PHE A 473 -9.31 13.23 -0.58
CA PHE A 473 -10.05 13.87 -1.67
C PHE A 473 -9.21 13.97 -2.94
N LEU A 474 -7.91 14.21 -2.77
CA LEU A 474 -6.97 14.33 -3.88
C LEU A 474 -5.70 13.55 -3.55
N HIS A 475 -5.12 12.92 -4.57
CA HIS A 475 -3.86 12.20 -4.49
C HIS A 475 -3.04 12.48 -5.75
N ALA A 476 -1.81 12.97 -5.58
CA ALA A 476 -0.88 13.24 -6.66
C ALA A 476 0.40 12.41 -6.45
N PRO A 477 0.60 11.33 -7.22
CA PRO A 477 1.86 10.61 -7.21
C PRO A 477 2.93 11.40 -7.96
N ALA A 478 4.17 11.30 -7.51
CA ALA A 478 5.33 11.77 -8.27
C ALA A 478 5.87 10.65 -9.17
N GLN A 479 6.72 11.00 -10.14
CA GLN A 479 7.38 10.03 -11.02
C GLN A 479 8.35 9.10 -10.27
N VAL A 480 8.79 9.50 -9.07
CA VAL A 480 9.67 8.70 -8.23
C VAL A 480 8.83 7.75 -7.37
N SER A 481 9.18 6.47 -7.36
CA SER A 481 8.52 5.45 -6.54
C SER A 481 8.42 5.86 -5.07
N LYS A 482 7.29 5.56 -4.43
CA LYS A 482 6.99 5.90 -3.02
C LYS A 482 6.97 7.41 -2.70
N HIS A 483 6.78 8.26 -3.71
CA HIS A 483 6.61 9.71 -3.52
C HIS A 483 5.21 10.14 -3.95
N TYR A 484 4.47 10.77 -3.05
CA TYR A 484 3.15 11.36 -3.34
C TYR A 484 2.78 12.45 -2.33
N CYS A 485 1.81 13.28 -2.72
CA CYS A 485 1.08 14.19 -1.85
C CYS A 485 -0.41 13.85 -1.88
N ALA A 486 -1.10 13.89 -0.75
CA ALA A 486 -2.55 13.66 -0.69
C ALA A 486 -3.25 14.63 0.25
N LEU A 487 -4.44 15.11 -0.15
CA LEU A 487 -5.30 15.93 0.71
C LEU A 487 -6.14 15.01 1.61
N THR A 488 -5.71 14.88 2.86
CA THR A 488 -6.32 14.00 3.86
C THR A 488 -7.45 14.71 4.59
N MET A 489 -8.62 14.10 4.53
CA MET A 489 -9.84 14.60 5.15
C MET A 489 -10.19 13.84 6.42
N MET A 490 -9.85 12.56 6.47
CA MET A 490 -10.15 11.68 7.58
C MET A 490 -8.99 10.69 7.80
N GLN A 491 -8.70 10.38 9.06
CA GLN A 491 -7.84 9.27 9.45
C GLN A 491 -8.53 8.40 10.52
N GLU A 492 -8.70 7.11 10.24
CA GLU A 492 -9.30 6.12 11.14
C GLU A 492 -10.62 6.62 11.76
N GLY A 493 -11.52 7.17 10.94
CA GLY A 493 -12.81 7.72 11.37
C GLY A 493 -12.78 9.12 11.98
N ASN A 494 -11.61 9.68 12.30
CA ASN A 494 -11.51 11.07 12.77
C ASN A 494 -11.51 12.02 11.56
N ILE A 495 -12.57 12.80 11.39
CA ILE A 495 -12.69 13.79 10.33
C ILE A 495 -12.03 15.09 10.79
N PHE A 496 -11.06 15.58 10.02
CA PHE A 496 -10.26 16.72 10.43
C PHE A 496 -11.04 18.03 10.30
N HIS A 497 -10.82 18.93 11.26
CA HIS A 497 -11.39 20.29 11.22
C HIS A 497 -10.93 21.04 9.96
N GLU A 498 -9.64 20.94 9.66
CA GLU A 498 -9.04 21.39 8.40
C GLU A 498 -8.35 20.22 7.71
N PRO A 499 -8.44 20.12 6.38
CA PRO A 499 -7.71 19.11 5.63
C PRO A 499 -6.21 19.19 5.89
N GLU A 500 -5.55 18.04 5.95
CA GLU A 500 -4.11 17.94 6.13
C GLU A 500 -3.44 17.41 4.86
N LEU A 501 -2.24 17.93 4.58
CA LEU A 501 -1.44 17.43 3.48
C LEU A 501 -0.58 16.25 3.96
N GLU A 502 -0.88 15.05 3.46
CA GLU A 502 -0.04 13.87 3.64
C GLU A 502 1.06 13.89 2.58
N ASN A 503 2.32 14.01 3.00
CA ASN A 503 3.48 13.98 2.11
C ASN A 503 4.33 12.76 2.41
N LYS A 504 4.50 11.90 1.42
CA LYS A 504 5.36 10.73 1.53
C LYS A 504 6.44 10.75 0.46
N GLY A 505 7.65 10.37 0.85
CA GLY A 505 8.81 10.32 -0.03
C GLY A 505 10.00 11.07 0.55
N VAL A 506 11.18 10.45 0.50
CA VAL A 506 12.41 11.00 1.10
C VAL A 506 12.70 12.41 0.58
N HIS A 507 12.42 12.70 -0.69
CA HIS A 507 12.66 14.03 -1.26
C HIS A 507 11.71 15.12 -0.76
N PHE A 508 10.60 14.77 -0.09
CA PHE A 508 9.68 15.75 0.50
C PHE A 508 9.92 15.98 2.00
N ILE A 509 10.55 15.02 2.69
CA ILE A 509 10.64 15.02 4.17
C ILE A 509 12.07 14.94 4.71
N ASN A 510 13.08 14.85 3.85
CA ASN A 510 14.48 14.76 4.29
C ASN A 510 14.90 16.03 5.03
N SER A 511 15.41 15.87 6.25
CA SER A 511 15.91 16.97 7.10
C SER A 511 17.11 17.71 6.51
N ALA A 512 17.78 17.15 5.51
CA ALA A 512 18.86 17.82 4.78
C ALA A 512 18.35 18.89 3.78
N ILE A 513 17.04 18.96 3.50
CA ILE A 513 16.43 19.98 2.65
C ILE A 513 16.14 21.22 3.51
N ASN A 514 16.28 22.42 2.94
CA ASN A 514 15.96 23.64 3.65
C ASN A 514 14.48 23.62 4.11
N PRO A 515 14.21 23.80 5.43
CA PRO A 515 12.84 23.79 5.97
C PRO A 515 11.88 24.76 5.29
N LYS A 516 12.37 25.92 4.84
CA LYS A 516 11.61 26.92 4.08
C LYS A 516 11.10 26.34 2.76
N ILE A 517 11.95 25.69 1.97
CA ILE A 517 11.50 25.03 0.72
C ILE A 517 10.42 24.00 1.01
N THR A 518 10.64 23.18 2.05
CA THR A 518 9.66 22.14 2.43
C THR A 518 8.33 22.76 2.88
N SER A 519 8.35 23.87 3.61
CA SER A 519 7.16 24.61 4.02
C SER A 519 6.45 25.23 2.82
N ASP A 520 7.18 25.97 1.97
CA ASP A 520 6.63 26.62 0.78
C ASP A 520 5.98 25.59 -0.17
N PHE A 521 6.60 24.42 -0.34
CA PHE A 521 6.02 23.32 -1.10
C PHE A 521 4.74 22.78 -0.49
N LYS A 522 4.70 22.59 0.84
CA LYS A 522 3.51 22.11 1.55
C LYS A 522 2.33 23.08 1.37
N ASP A 523 2.58 24.37 1.55
CA ASP A 523 1.55 25.39 1.41
C ASP A 523 1.08 25.48 -0.05
N PHE A 524 2.02 25.45 -1.00
CA PHE A 524 1.70 25.42 -2.42
C PHE A 524 0.83 24.21 -2.79
N ALA A 525 1.22 23.00 -2.40
CA ALA A 525 0.48 21.78 -2.71
C ALA A 525 -0.92 21.78 -2.04
N LYS A 526 -0.99 22.15 -0.76
CA LYS A 526 -2.25 22.23 -0.01
C LYS A 526 -3.21 23.24 -0.64
N ASN A 527 -2.74 24.44 -0.96
CA ASN A 527 -3.58 25.50 -1.54
C ASN A 527 -4.12 25.12 -2.92
N ASN A 528 -3.30 24.50 -3.78
CA ASN A 528 -3.76 24.01 -5.08
C ASN A 528 -4.77 22.86 -4.93
N PHE A 529 -4.56 21.95 -3.98
CA PHE A 529 -5.54 20.89 -3.72
C PHE A 529 -6.87 21.44 -3.22
N LEU A 530 -6.86 22.39 -2.29
CA LEU A 530 -8.07 23.06 -1.82
C LEU A 530 -8.79 23.80 -2.95
N ALA A 531 -8.04 24.56 -3.77
CA ALA A 531 -8.60 25.25 -4.93
C ALA A 531 -9.23 24.28 -5.94
N LEU A 532 -8.64 23.10 -6.15
CA LEU A 532 -9.20 22.08 -7.05
C LEU A 532 -10.49 21.46 -6.48
N VAL A 533 -10.56 21.23 -5.17
CA VAL A 533 -11.79 20.75 -4.51
C VAL A 533 -12.91 21.79 -4.61
N GLU A 534 -12.58 23.08 -4.46
CA GLU A 534 -13.55 24.18 -4.46
C GLU A 534 -14.01 24.58 -5.87
N LYS A 535 -13.07 24.71 -6.81
CA LYS A 535 -13.31 25.28 -8.15
C LYS A 535 -13.38 24.23 -9.26
N GLY A 536 -13.05 22.97 -8.97
CA GLY A 536 -13.00 21.88 -9.94
C GLY A 536 -11.87 21.96 -10.98
N SER A 537 -11.08 23.04 -10.99
CA SER A 537 -9.99 23.25 -11.96
C SER A 537 -8.87 24.12 -11.39
N LEU A 538 -7.69 24.03 -12.03
CA LEU A 538 -6.51 24.84 -11.72
C LEU A 538 -6.00 25.55 -12.97
N GLN A 539 -5.44 26.74 -12.81
CA GLN A 539 -4.77 27.44 -13.90
C GLN A 539 -3.31 27.00 -13.98
N ALA A 540 -2.97 26.22 -15.01
CA ALA A 540 -1.61 25.68 -15.20
C ALA A 540 -0.53 26.78 -15.22
N LEU A 541 -0.85 27.96 -15.78
CA LEU A 541 0.08 29.08 -15.86
C LEU A 541 0.47 29.62 -14.47
N GLU A 542 -0.45 29.65 -13.51
CA GLU A 542 -0.17 30.12 -12.14
C GLU A 542 0.80 29.16 -11.42
N ILE A 543 0.57 27.86 -11.58
CA ILE A 543 1.45 26.79 -11.05
C ILE A 543 2.85 26.92 -11.65
N ILE A 544 2.96 27.05 -12.98
CA ILE A 544 4.24 27.16 -13.70
C ILE A 544 4.99 28.44 -13.30
N LYS A 545 4.28 29.57 -13.16
CA LYS A 545 4.87 30.84 -12.71
C LYS A 545 5.49 30.69 -11.33
N LYS A 546 4.78 30.07 -10.38
CA LYS A 546 5.29 29.88 -9.02
C LYS A 546 6.57 29.04 -8.98
N CYS A 547 6.63 27.97 -9.78
CA CYS A 547 7.84 27.16 -9.91
C CYS A 547 9.01 27.96 -10.51
N THR A 548 8.75 28.70 -11.58
CA THR A 548 9.77 29.54 -12.24
C THR A 548 10.29 30.65 -11.32
N GLU A 549 9.41 31.28 -10.54
CA GLU A 549 9.77 32.29 -9.55
C GLU A 549 10.62 31.71 -8.42
N LEU A 550 10.29 30.52 -7.93
CA LEU A 550 11.11 29.83 -6.94
C LEU A 550 12.50 29.52 -7.48
N GLU A 551 12.59 28.99 -8.70
CA GLU A 551 13.88 28.71 -9.37
C GLU A 551 14.73 29.98 -9.51
N ARG A 552 14.14 31.07 -9.99
CA ARG A 552 14.82 32.38 -10.08
C ARG A 552 15.28 32.87 -8.71
N SER A 553 14.43 32.77 -7.68
CA SER A 553 14.79 33.21 -6.32
C SER A 553 15.96 32.41 -5.74
N ILE A 554 16.05 31.11 -6.02
CA ILE A 554 17.17 30.27 -5.61
C ILE A 554 18.44 30.68 -6.36
N LYS A 555 18.31 30.90 -7.67
CA LYS A 555 19.42 31.33 -8.53
C LYS A 555 19.98 32.68 -8.08
N ASP A 556 19.11 33.66 -7.83
CA ASP A 556 19.52 34.99 -7.40
C ASP A 556 20.14 34.96 -6.00
N ALA A 557 19.55 34.20 -5.06
CA ALA A 557 20.12 34.03 -3.74
C ALA A 557 21.54 33.44 -3.77
N ILE A 558 21.80 32.45 -4.63
CA ILE A 558 23.10 31.78 -4.71
C ILE A 558 24.10 32.58 -5.55
N LEU A 559 23.73 32.98 -6.78
CA LEU A 559 24.67 33.54 -7.74
C LEU A 559 24.85 35.05 -7.62
N VAL A 560 23.83 35.77 -7.13
CA VAL A 560 23.88 37.23 -6.96
C VAL A 560 24.17 37.57 -5.50
N ASN A 561 23.38 37.04 -4.58
CA ASN A 561 23.49 37.36 -3.15
C ASN A 561 24.53 36.49 -2.42
N ARG A 562 25.05 35.43 -3.05
CA ARG A 562 26.07 34.52 -2.48
C ARG A 562 25.64 33.87 -1.16
N GLU A 563 24.34 33.66 -1.00
CA GLU A 563 23.73 33.00 0.16
C GLU A 563 23.91 31.48 0.11
N THR A 564 23.94 30.86 1.30
CA THR A 564 24.03 29.40 1.43
C THR A 564 22.73 28.72 1.81
N THR A 565 21.64 29.48 1.87
CA THR A 565 20.33 29.07 2.36
C THR A 565 19.89 27.71 1.80
N TYR A 566 20.08 27.46 0.50
CA TYR A 566 19.53 26.29 -0.18
C TYR A 566 20.44 25.05 -0.27
N PHE A 567 21.66 25.13 0.28
CA PHE A 567 22.61 24.01 0.23
C PHE A 567 22.44 23.03 1.40
N LYS A 568 22.88 21.79 1.18
CA LYS A 568 22.87 20.75 2.22
C LYS A 568 23.93 21.04 3.27
N LYS A 569 23.63 20.73 4.53
CA LYS A 569 24.59 20.77 5.64
C LYS A 569 25.25 19.41 5.85
N SER A 570 26.48 19.43 6.34
CA SER A 570 27.24 18.25 6.76
C SER A 570 28.18 18.63 7.91
N ARG A 571 29.03 17.71 8.37
CA ARG A 571 29.97 17.95 9.49
C ARG A 571 31.33 17.38 9.17
N ILE A 572 32.39 18.11 9.54
CA ILE A 572 33.76 17.61 9.59
C ILE A 572 34.07 17.33 11.07
N LEU A 573 34.55 16.12 11.36
CA LEU A 573 34.94 15.70 12.71
C LEU A 573 36.44 15.92 12.91
N GLU A 574 36.87 15.78 14.16
CA GLU A 574 38.29 15.73 14.52
C GLU A 574 39.03 14.63 13.77
N LYS A 575 40.32 14.82 13.53
CA LYS A 575 41.18 13.86 12.83
C LYS A 575 41.10 12.45 13.42
N SER A 576 41.10 12.33 14.75
CA SER A 576 41.05 11.08 15.51
C SER A 576 39.76 10.28 15.32
N ALA A 577 38.67 10.92 14.85
CA ALA A 577 37.39 10.27 14.62
C ALA A 577 37.34 9.48 13.30
N TYR A 578 38.34 9.63 12.42
CA TYR A 578 38.41 8.93 11.13
C TYR A 578 39.46 7.81 11.18
N ALA A 579 39.09 6.64 10.65
CA ALA A 579 40.00 5.48 10.55
C ALA A 579 41.06 5.62 9.44
N LEU A 580 40.84 6.55 8.49
CA LEU A 580 41.75 6.82 7.38
C LEU A 580 42.56 8.09 7.64
N ASP A 581 43.73 8.15 7.01
CA ASP A 581 44.61 9.33 7.03
C ASP A 581 43.91 10.61 6.53
N GLU A 582 44.48 11.77 6.87
CA GLU A 582 43.89 13.08 6.59
C GLU A 582 43.53 13.28 5.11
N ASP A 583 44.41 12.87 4.20
CA ASP A 583 44.29 13.03 2.74
C ASP A 583 43.22 12.12 2.10
N LYS A 584 42.78 11.10 2.84
CA LYS A 584 41.78 10.10 2.44
C LYS A 584 40.49 10.16 3.25
N SER A 585 40.46 10.93 4.32
CA SER A 585 39.26 11.15 5.15
C SER A 585 38.55 12.45 4.78
N PRO A 586 37.31 12.68 5.27
CA PRO A 586 36.65 13.98 5.11
C PRO A 586 37.43 15.17 5.68
N TYR A 587 38.40 14.93 6.58
CA TYR A 587 39.28 15.97 7.14
C TYR A 587 40.11 16.68 6.06
N GLN A 588 40.42 16.04 4.92
CA GLN A 588 41.09 16.69 3.77
C GLN A 588 40.41 17.99 3.32
N ARG A 589 39.10 18.15 3.57
CA ARG A 589 38.33 19.34 3.18
C ARG A 589 38.70 20.57 4.02
N HIS A 590 39.01 20.35 5.30
CA HIS A 590 39.54 21.40 6.18
C HIS A 590 40.92 21.86 5.69
N THR A 591 41.80 20.89 5.44
CA THR A 591 43.16 21.14 4.94
C THR A 591 43.14 21.84 3.58
N PHE A 592 42.23 21.43 2.68
CA PHE A 592 42.05 22.05 1.37
C PHE A 592 41.69 23.53 1.47
N TRP A 593 40.75 23.90 2.35
CA TRP A 593 40.42 25.30 2.59
C TRP A 593 41.63 26.10 3.09
N ASN A 594 42.28 25.59 4.14
CA ASN A 594 43.40 26.28 4.77
C ASN A 594 44.60 26.42 3.83
N MET A 595 44.79 25.49 2.89
CA MET A 595 45.88 25.58 1.92
C MET A 595 45.61 26.57 0.79
N ILE A 596 44.36 26.71 0.36
CA ILE A 596 44.02 27.45 -0.86
C ILE A 596 43.48 28.83 -0.56
N PHE A 597 42.54 28.93 0.37
CA PHE A 597 41.72 30.12 0.60
C PHE A 597 42.14 30.94 1.83
N SER A 598 42.93 30.37 2.77
CA SER A 598 43.26 31.04 4.04
C SER A 598 43.97 32.38 3.89
N HIS A 599 44.82 32.54 2.88
CA HIS A 599 45.53 33.79 2.63
C HIS A 599 44.59 34.98 2.43
N LYS A 600 43.44 34.75 1.77
CA LYS A 600 42.46 35.79 1.45
C LYS A 600 41.28 35.81 2.42
N TYR A 601 40.84 34.64 2.87
CA TYR A 601 39.60 34.44 3.61
C TYR A 601 39.80 33.99 5.06
N GLY A 602 41.04 33.90 5.52
CA GLY A 602 41.38 33.47 6.86
C GLY A 602 41.39 31.96 7.06
N THR A 603 42.16 31.54 8.06
CA THR A 603 42.28 30.15 8.49
C THR A 603 41.04 29.75 9.27
N LEU A 604 40.50 28.55 9.02
CA LEU A 604 39.41 27.99 9.82
C LEU A 604 39.96 27.41 11.12
N SER A 605 39.19 27.51 12.20
CA SER A 605 39.45 26.77 13.43
C SER A 605 39.46 25.26 13.15
N GLU A 606 40.21 24.52 13.95
CA GLU A 606 40.26 23.06 13.86
C GLU A 606 38.86 22.43 14.01
N PRO A 607 38.51 21.38 13.25
CA PRO A 607 37.30 20.58 13.46
C PRO A 607 37.18 20.08 14.91
N PRO A 608 35.94 19.88 15.43
CA PRO A 608 34.73 19.59 14.67
C PRO A 608 33.84 20.82 14.43
N TYR A 609 33.37 21.00 13.19
CA TYR A 609 32.41 22.04 12.84
C TYR A 609 31.47 21.64 11.69
N ASP A 610 30.35 22.34 11.58
CA ASP A 610 29.36 22.14 10.52
C ASP A 610 29.81 22.81 9.22
N VAL A 611 29.54 22.18 8.09
CA VAL A 611 29.89 22.68 6.75
C VAL A 611 28.68 22.74 5.82
N ILE A 612 28.70 23.68 4.90
CA ILE A 612 27.78 23.76 3.76
C ILE A 612 28.38 22.99 2.58
N LYS A 613 27.59 22.09 2.01
CA LYS A 613 27.94 21.23 0.87
C LYS A 613 27.45 21.89 -0.43
N ILE A 614 28.39 22.43 -1.21
CA ILE A 614 28.14 23.12 -2.48
C ILE A 614 28.46 22.15 -3.64
N PRO A 615 27.46 21.67 -4.40
CA PRO A 615 27.71 20.95 -5.64
C PRO A 615 28.44 21.85 -6.64
N THR A 616 29.39 21.30 -7.41
CA THR A 616 30.07 22.07 -8.45
C THR A 616 29.98 21.38 -9.80
N LYS A 617 30.23 22.14 -10.87
CA LYS A 617 30.31 21.67 -12.25
C LYS A 617 31.66 21.01 -12.58
N ILE A 618 32.61 20.94 -11.64
CA ILE A 618 33.96 20.44 -11.90
C ILE A 618 34.01 18.90 -11.85
N SER A 619 33.70 18.29 -12.98
CA SER A 619 33.65 16.83 -13.15
C SER A 619 34.84 16.26 -13.92
N THR A 620 35.56 17.12 -14.65
CA THR A 620 36.71 16.77 -15.49
C THR A 620 37.91 17.68 -15.23
N LYS A 621 39.09 17.23 -15.70
CA LYS A 621 40.32 18.03 -15.66
C LYS A 621 40.19 19.34 -16.44
N THR A 622 39.46 19.33 -17.54
CA THR A 622 39.18 20.52 -18.35
C THR A 622 38.37 21.55 -17.55
N ASP A 623 37.31 21.10 -16.86
CA ASP A 623 36.49 21.98 -16.01
C ASP A 623 37.33 22.64 -14.91
N PHE A 624 38.23 21.88 -14.28
CA PHE A 624 39.11 22.36 -13.23
C PHE A 624 40.10 23.41 -13.73
N ILE A 625 40.69 23.21 -14.91
CA ILE A 625 41.59 24.19 -15.53
C ILE A 625 40.81 25.44 -15.94
N ASN A 626 39.61 25.30 -16.51
CA ASN A 626 38.76 26.43 -16.85
C ASN A 626 38.39 27.26 -15.62
N TRP A 627 38.11 26.59 -14.49
CA TRP A 627 37.89 27.26 -13.22
C TRP A 627 39.11 28.07 -12.76
N ILE A 628 40.30 27.47 -12.73
CA ILE A 628 41.53 28.19 -12.36
C ILE A 628 41.72 29.43 -13.24
N ASN A 629 41.50 29.29 -14.54
CA ASN A 629 41.66 30.39 -15.49
C ASN A 629 40.64 31.52 -15.26
N SER A 630 39.47 31.22 -14.70
CA SER A 630 38.42 32.22 -14.40
C SER A 630 38.68 33.03 -13.13
N ILE A 631 39.50 32.51 -12.21
CA ILE A 631 39.84 33.18 -10.94
C ILE A 631 40.67 34.45 -11.23
N GLN A 632 40.50 35.52 -10.46
CA GLN A 632 41.30 36.75 -10.61
C GLN A 632 42.51 36.77 -9.65
N ASP A 633 42.41 36.10 -8.50
CA ASP A 633 43.47 36.03 -7.50
C ASP A 633 44.59 35.06 -7.92
N GLU A 634 45.76 35.60 -8.24
CA GLU A 634 46.93 34.84 -8.69
C GLU A 634 47.48 33.86 -7.63
N GLN A 635 47.33 34.18 -6.34
CA GLN A 635 47.80 33.31 -5.27
C GLN A 635 46.88 32.09 -5.12
N ILE A 636 45.56 32.29 -5.19
CA ILE A 636 44.59 31.19 -5.19
C ILE A 636 44.80 30.27 -6.42
N LYS A 637 45.05 30.84 -7.61
CA LYS A 637 45.38 30.05 -8.81
C LYS A 637 46.59 29.15 -8.58
N LYS A 638 47.68 29.74 -8.09
CA LYS A 638 48.93 29.02 -7.82
C LYS A 638 48.71 27.90 -6.80
N ASN A 639 47.97 28.18 -5.73
CA ASN A 639 47.65 27.20 -4.69
C ASN A 639 46.80 26.03 -5.24
N LEU A 640 45.78 26.32 -6.07
CA LEU A 640 44.96 25.30 -6.72
C LEU A 640 45.75 24.44 -7.70
N LEU A 641 46.63 25.04 -8.51
CA LEU A 641 47.46 24.32 -9.46
C LEU A 641 48.45 23.40 -8.73
N ASN A 642 49.07 23.90 -7.66
CA ASN A 642 49.96 23.11 -6.81
C ASN A 642 49.23 21.94 -6.15
N TYR A 643 48.04 22.18 -5.58
CA TYR A 643 47.20 21.13 -5.00
C TYR A 643 46.91 20.02 -6.01
N ALA A 644 46.45 20.40 -7.22
CA ALA A 644 46.07 19.44 -8.25
C ALA A 644 47.28 18.64 -8.76
N THR A 645 48.45 19.26 -8.84
CA THR A 645 49.70 18.61 -9.27
C THR A 645 50.22 17.64 -8.22
N GLN A 646 50.18 18.02 -6.94
CA GLN A 646 50.66 17.18 -5.83
C GLN A 646 49.74 16.00 -5.54
N THR A 647 48.42 16.21 -5.60
CA THR A 647 47.44 15.18 -5.21
C THR A 647 46.90 14.37 -6.39
N GLY A 648 47.11 14.82 -7.63
CA GLY A 648 46.49 14.26 -8.82
C GLY A 648 44.96 14.46 -8.89
N LYS A 649 44.38 15.24 -7.97
CA LYS A 649 42.93 15.45 -7.87
C LYS A 649 42.50 16.65 -8.74
N PHE A 650 41.97 16.33 -9.92
CA PHE A 650 41.41 17.33 -10.86
C PHE A 650 39.88 17.34 -10.88
N LYS A 651 39.22 16.58 -10.01
CA LYS A 651 37.76 16.55 -9.88
C LYS A 651 37.36 17.15 -8.55
N LEU A 652 36.33 17.99 -8.54
CA LEU A 652 35.82 18.63 -7.34
C LEU A 652 34.30 18.70 -7.40
N GLU A 653 33.63 17.56 -7.53
CA GLU A 653 32.15 17.46 -7.66
C GLU A 653 31.39 18.13 -6.50
N THR A 654 32.07 18.38 -5.38
CA THR A 654 31.51 19.11 -4.25
C THR A 654 32.58 19.90 -3.51
N PHE A 655 32.28 21.16 -3.23
CA PHE A 655 33.03 22.03 -2.33
C PHE A 655 32.38 22.06 -0.93
N TYR A 656 33.19 22.10 0.14
CA TYR A 656 32.71 22.19 1.52
C TYR A 656 33.26 23.45 2.16
N ILE A 657 32.38 24.25 2.76
CA ILE A 657 32.74 25.52 3.40
C ILE A 657 32.20 25.56 4.83
N SER A 658 32.96 26.13 5.78
CA SER A 658 32.53 26.22 7.18
C SER A 658 31.24 27.03 7.30
N SER A 659 30.26 26.49 8.02
CA SER A 659 28.99 27.19 8.27
C SER A 659 29.18 28.44 9.13
N GLU A 660 30.21 28.47 9.97
CA GLU A 660 30.56 29.64 10.77
C GLU A 660 31.16 30.73 9.88
N TYR A 661 32.11 30.35 9.01
CA TYR A 661 32.68 31.28 8.05
C TYR A 661 31.59 31.92 7.18
N VAL A 662 30.65 31.13 6.64
CA VAL A 662 29.61 31.67 5.75
C VAL A 662 28.47 32.39 6.48
N LYS A 663 28.41 32.33 7.82
CA LYS A 663 27.50 33.18 8.58
C LYS A 663 28.03 34.61 8.67
N SER A 664 29.34 34.76 8.79
CA SER A 664 30.01 36.05 8.89
C SER A 664 30.47 36.60 7.54
N ASN A 665 30.62 35.74 6.54
CA ASN A 665 31.09 36.05 5.20
C ASN A 665 30.18 35.41 4.15
N PHE A 666 30.20 35.87 2.91
CA PHE A 666 29.49 35.20 1.81
C PHE A 666 30.32 34.07 1.20
N ILE A 667 29.74 33.30 0.27
CA ILE A 667 30.52 32.35 -0.55
C ILE A 667 31.63 33.13 -1.30
N PRO A 668 32.90 32.66 -1.25
CA PRO A 668 34.00 33.25 -2.02
C PRO A 668 33.66 33.45 -3.49
N GLU A 669 34.06 34.58 -4.06
CA GLU A 669 33.73 34.95 -5.45
C GLU A 669 34.32 33.96 -6.45
N GLU A 670 35.48 33.38 -6.12
CA GLU A 670 36.15 32.37 -6.93
C GLU A 670 35.32 31.08 -7.04
N ILE A 671 34.41 30.81 -6.11
CA ILE A 671 33.59 29.59 -6.11
C ILE A 671 32.29 29.79 -6.90
N ILE A 672 31.77 31.01 -7.03
CA ILE A 672 30.49 31.27 -7.72
C ILE A 672 30.46 30.77 -9.17
N PRO A 673 31.50 30.94 -10.02
CA PRO A 673 31.48 30.49 -11.41
C PRO A 673 31.31 28.98 -11.60
N ILE A 674 31.58 28.19 -10.56
CA ILE A 674 31.57 26.71 -10.63
C ILE A 674 30.38 26.06 -9.97
N ILE A 675 29.48 26.84 -9.36
CA ILE A 675 28.15 26.38 -8.91
C ILE A 675 27.24 26.33 -10.13
#